data_AF-A0A524DES7-F1
#
_entry.id   AF-A0A524DES7-F1
#
_cell.length_a   1.000
_cell.length_b   1.000
_cell.length_c   1.000
_cell.angle_alpha   90.00
_cell.angle_beta   90.00
_cell.angle_gamma   90.00
#
_symmetry.space_group_name_H-M   'P 1'
#
loop_
_entity.id
_entity.type
_entity.pdbx_description
1 polymer ?
#
loop_
_entity_poly.entity_id
_entity_poly.type
_entity_poly.pdbx_seq_one_letter_code
_entity_poly.pdbx_strand_id
1 'polypeptide(L)'
;MKLYSEVSRKTVGEDRVAICPKFGCEYMTRVKPLKFKFLGFGKYPKCKKHHIPLVYVDERIGDFVDAALACFFDKSALPPNDLLIKIKSKFSDDFEAFVKGWIYCIKVGRGAPIVSRYMDTISNGYLKQLTKKQVKIVKNKENSISNFLSDAIKVGLDEIIIQYTRILKQIRAHSEIFSKNENLKPLSKKIYNYLNEWQKERINHGDIIKPIENPTKLALEEIKLIYDQILNIYTCRSLLGLNPEFKEIKKVNLTPFDRYSAYYEFYIEGLTSKFTKSDVINLIKGIVGLVNHESDEKKNYDSMEQIDYLALKYYREFIKKQILNLDHINFISKDFLEKLAKLIKTYLGDLPDNRIAEILYGTSNGSEALAFATLKNNKNKKPNSLIDEKIIDHWFSNLKLEFSNDFNAFVNLIREYKLKCAEKRVFGLLKKWETYCSKVNRLGLNMETKLYDYLDSILTGTLIENLSFELSCNCSDHEKFWVDYKHLYRAVCPSCSRINKSHSYRDFVREAELRNARFKLTKFEFESRINQEFKKPRDEQQKVCEILFPFICNNHGEFYISMERIKDYNNWCAECYHDSSRLIGRQILARGYKYNFILETPLSYIEELKQPTREVFLWSCKYHPSFKFKSKPDDYSLDLKSCDICSGGKITNERIMRYLLTRLFHKNFGEKPTSLYEVIPFDQVACILPSDYTAQTYRHMHFDAFAYVDLKIAKKKYTLSVAGEYWDREHSSLEEYTDRFRHRTPRNGSHANDYKHLKSSDNFKQNLKNIGLIDIYIVVDHTIKRDNYLDFIVSNFEQQVRKFLKVNKYNLRHLPNCNWRDLKQIDKLRRTFGYILRFI
;
A
#
# COMPACT_ATOMS: atom_id res chain seq x y z
N MET A 1 5.13 -32.15 -5.52
CA MET A 1 4.33 -32.31 -6.74
C MET A 1 2.86 -32.62 -6.39
N LYS A 2 1.97 -31.62 -6.41
CA LYS A 2 0.54 -31.85 -6.15
C LYS A 2 -0.06 -32.78 -7.20
N LEU A 3 -0.93 -33.68 -6.75
CA LEU A 3 -1.84 -34.45 -7.58
C LEU A 3 -2.82 -33.47 -8.23
N TYR A 4 -2.58 -33.09 -9.49
CA TYR A 4 -3.53 -32.35 -10.35
C TYR A 4 -4.82 -33.16 -10.65
N SER A 5 -5.11 -34.21 -9.88
CA SER A 5 -6.24 -35.12 -10.03
C SER A 5 -7.54 -34.60 -9.40
N GLU A 6 -7.48 -33.57 -8.54
CA GLU A 6 -8.64 -33.12 -7.75
C GLU A 6 -9.25 -31.79 -8.20
N VAL A 7 -9.04 -31.37 -9.46
CA VAL A 7 -9.75 -30.19 -9.94
C VAL A 7 -11.19 -30.61 -10.28
N SER A 8 -12.11 -30.33 -9.34
CA SER A 8 -13.56 -30.38 -9.56
C SER A 8 -13.94 -29.42 -10.69
N ARG A 9 -13.93 -29.91 -11.94
CA ARG A 9 -14.18 -29.09 -13.12
C ARG A 9 -15.59 -29.30 -13.60
N LYS A 10 -16.48 -28.37 -13.23
CA LYS A 10 -17.82 -28.22 -13.80
C LYS A 10 -17.75 -28.46 -15.31
N THR A 11 -18.60 -29.34 -15.82
CA THR A 11 -18.81 -29.54 -17.25
C THR A 11 -19.35 -28.25 -17.86
N VAL A 12 -18.45 -27.36 -18.30
CA VAL A 12 -18.84 -26.08 -18.90
C VAL A 12 -19.49 -26.37 -20.25
N GLY A 13 -20.69 -25.86 -20.47
CA GLY A 13 -21.44 -26.01 -21.73
C GLY A 13 -20.86 -25.22 -22.91
N GLU A 14 -19.56 -24.90 -22.89
CA GLU A 14 -18.92 -23.91 -23.78
C GLU A 14 -17.64 -24.48 -24.41
N ASP A 15 -17.33 -24.01 -25.62
CA ASP A 15 -16.05 -24.29 -26.29
C ASP A 15 -14.91 -23.58 -25.57
N ARG A 16 -13.92 -24.33 -25.10
CA ARG A 16 -12.74 -23.79 -24.41
C ARG A 16 -11.45 -24.37 -24.95
N VAL A 17 -10.34 -23.72 -24.66
CA VAL A 17 -9.00 -24.22 -24.98
C VAL A 17 -8.29 -24.61 -23.68
N ALA A 18 -7.77 -25.83 -23.63
CA ALA A 18 -7.07 -26.36 -22.47
C ALA A 18 -5.61 -26.67 -22.82
N ILE A 19 -4.71 -26.45 -21.84
CA ILE A 19 -3.27 -26.61 -21.92
C ILE A 19 -2.78 -27.63 -20.90
N CYS A 20 -1.62 -28.22 -21.14
CA CYS A 20 -0.94 -29.03 -20.13
C CYS A 20 -0.56 -28.16 -18.90
N PRO A 21 -0.83 -28.62 -17.65
CA PRO A 21 -0.45 -27.86 -16.46
C PRO A 21 1.06 -27.79 -16.22
N LYS A 22 1.86 -28.71 -16.81
CA LYS A 22 3.32 -28.64 -16.74
C LYS A 22 3.83 -27.51 -17.63
N PHE A 23 4.50 -26.51 -17.04
CA PHE A 23 5.05 -25.39 -17.81
C PHE A 23 6.03 -25.89 -18.88
N GLY A 24 6.11 -25.16 -20.00
CA GLY A 24 6.93 -25.54 -21.15
C GLY A 24 6.39 -26.67 -22.02
N CYS A 25 5.27 -27.29 -21.64
CA CYS A 25 4.57 -28.21 -22.53
C CYS A 25 3.66 -27.45 -23.49
N GLU A 26 3.93 -27.56 -24.79
CA GLU A 26 3.14 -26.89 -25.84
C GLU A 26 1.81 -27.60 -26.14
N TYR A 27 1.53 -28.72 -25.47
CA TYR A 27 0.33 -29.49 -25.74
C TYR A 27 -0.90 -28.72 -25.28
N MET A 28 -1.70 -28.31 -26.27
CA MET A 28 -2.92 -27.55 -26.11
C MET A 28 -3.99 -28.12 -27.05
N THR A 29 -5.24 -28.17 -26.59
CA THR A 29 -6.34 -28.69 -27.40
C THR A 29 -7.63 -27.95 -27.10
N ARG A 30 -8.49 -27.85 -28.12
CA ARG A 30 -9.86 -27.37 -27.94
C ARG A 30 -10.72 -28.46 -27.30
N VAL A 31 -11.35 -28.12 -26.19
CA VAL A 31 -12.33 -28.96 -25.50
C VAL A 31 -13.72 -28.49 -25.90
N LYS A 32 -14.43 -29.37 -26.64
CA LYS A 32 -15.80 -29.11 -27.07
C LYS A 32 -16.80 -29.45 -25.96
N PRO A 33 -17.96 -28.77 -25.88
CA PRO A 33 -19.02 -29.17 -24.97
C PRO A 33 -19.54 -30.56 -25.33
N LEU A 34 -19.88 -31.35 -24.31
CA LEU A 34 -20.49 -32.66 -24.48
C LEU A 34 -21.90 -32.49 -25.06
N LYS A 35 -22.15 -33.05 -26.26
CA LYS A 35 -23.45 -32.95 -26.94
C LYS A 35 -24.60 -33.65 -26.20
N PHE A 36 -24.30 -34.63 -25.35
CA PHE A 36 -25.29 -35.36 -24.54
C PHE A 36 -24.80 -35.44 -23.10
N LYS A 37 -25.51 -34.77 -22.17
CA LYS A 37 -25.14 -34.65 -20.75
C LYS A 37 -25.03 -35.99 -20.00
N PHE A 38 -25.53 -37.10 -20.57
CA PHE A 38 -25.66 -38.39 -19.88
C PHE A 38 -24.60 -39.45 -20.21
N LEU A 39 -23.79 -39.30 -21.27
CA LEU A 39 -22.82 -40.33 -21.71
C LEU A 39 -21.34 -39.94 -21.54
N GLY A 40 -21.04 -38.82 -20.88
CA GLY A 40 -19.71 -38.21 -20.86
C GLY A 40 -19.04 -38.06 -19.50
N PHE A 41 -19.44 -38.81 -18.48
CA PHE A 41 -18.76 -38.79 -17.19
C PHE A 41 -17.36 -39.45 -17.30
N GLY A 42 -16.30 -38.64 -17.16
CA GLY A 42 -15.02 -39.15 -16.64
C GLY A 42 -13.78 -39.13 -17.54
N LYS A 43 -13.85 -38.77 -18.83
CA LYS A 43 -12.64 -38.69 -19.69
C LYS A 43 -12.30 -37.25 -20.06
N TYR A 44 -11.65 -36.54 -19.13
CA TYR A 44 -11.00 -35.26 -19.46
C TYR A 44 -9.82 -35.50 -20.42
N PRO A 45 -9.59 -34.62 -21.40
CA PRO A 45 -8.42 -34.72 -22.25
C PRO A 45 -7.17 -34.65 -21.38
N LYS A 46 -6.26 -35.58 -21.62
CA LYS A 46 -4.95 -35.65 -20.97
C LYS A 46 -3.89 -35.15 -21.94
N CYS A 47 -2.80 -34.62 -21.39
CA CYS A 47 -1.63 -34.29 -22.18
C CYS A 47 -1.07 -35.56 -22.84
N LYS A 48 -0.84 -35.55 -24.15
CA LYS A 48 -0.24 -36.70 -24.86
C LYS A 48 1.15 -37.05 -24.35
N LYS A 49 1.92 -36.06 -23.89
CA LYS A 49 3.30 -36.24 -23.41
C LYS A 49 3.38 -36.63 -21.94
N HIS A 50 2.55 -36.02 -21.10
CA HIS A 50 2.66 -36.16 -19.64
C HIS A 50 1.55 -36.99 -19.01
N HIS A 51 0.54 -37.41 -19.79
CA HIS A 51 -0.62 -38.19 -19.34
C HIS A 51 -1.41 -37.60 -18.15
N ILE A 52 -1.19 -36.32 -17.82
CA ILE A 52 -1.93 -35.57 -16.80
C ILE A 52 -3.13 -34.83 -17.41
N PRO A 53 -4.23 -34.60 -16.65
CA PRO A 53 -5.39 -33.85 -17.13
C PRO A 53 -5.01 -32.43 -17.59
N LEU A 54 -5.57 -31.98 -18.71
CA LEU A 54 -5.41 -30.60 -19.18
C LEU A 54 -6.21 -29.63 -18.32
N VAL A 55 -5.75 -28.39 -18.25
CA VAL A 55 -6.33 -27.29 -17.50
C VAL A 55 -6.73 -26.17 -18.46
N TYR A 56 -7.81 -25.42 -18.18
CA TYR A 56 -8.19 -24.34 -19.09
C TYR A 56 -7.15 -23.21 -19.07
N VAL A 57 -6.90 -22.61 -20.23
CA VAL A 57 -5.83 -21.61 -20.36
C VAL A 57 -6.10 -20.39 -19.47
N ASP A 58 -7.34 -19.92 -19.41
CA ASP A 58 -7.79 -18.81 -18.57
C ASP A 58 -7.65 -19.09 -17.07
N GLU A 59 -7.67 -20.36 -16.66
CA GLU A 59 -7.47 -20.75 -15.25
C GLU A 59 -5.99 -20.89 -14.88
N ARG A 60 -5.12 -21.19 -15.86
CA ARG A 60 -3.72 -21.57 -15.60
C ARG A 60 -2.71 -20.46 -15.83
N ILE A 61 -3.00 -19.54 -16.74
CA ILE A 61 -2.00 -18.55 -17.16
C ILE A 61 -1.62 -17.58 -16.04
N GLY A 62 -2.54 -17.28 -15.12
CA GLY A 62 -2.27 -16.48 -13.92
C GLY A 62 -1.18 -17.08 -13.04
N ASP A 63 -1.21 -18.38 -12.80
CA ASP A 63 -0.21 -19.08 -11.99
C ASP A 63 1.21 -18.96 -12.55
N PHE A 64 1.37 -19.04 -13.89
CA PHE A 64 2.66 -18.85 -14.53
C PHE A 64 3.20 -17.43 -14.28
N VAL A 65 2.30 -16.46 -14.37
CA VAL A 65 2.64 -15.06 -14.14
C VAL A 65 3.03 -14.83 -12.69
N ASP A 66 2.29 -15.38 -11.74
CA ASP A 66 2.62 -15.27 -10.32
C ASP A 66 3.99 -15.91 -10.02
N ALA A 67 4.26 -17.08 -10.58
CA ALA A 67 5.56 -17.75 -10.46
C ALA A 67 6.71 -16.93 -11.08
N ALA A 68 6.47 -16.32 -12.25
CA ALA A 68 7.46 -15.47 -12.91
C ALA A 68 7.76 -14.21 -12.08
N LEU A 69 6.73 -13.56 -11.56
CA LEU A 69 6.88 -12.38 -10.71
C LEU A 69 7.56 -12.72 -9.39
N ALA A 70 7.24 -13.86 -8.77
CA ALA A 70 7.92 -14.35 -7.58
C ALA A 70 9.41 -14.59 -7.86
N CYS A 71 9.73 -15.24 -8.99
CA CYS A 71 11.12 -15.48 -9.41
C CYS A 71 11.91 -14.18 -9.67
N PHE A 72 11.31 -13.21 -10.36
CA PHE A 72 11.98 -11.95 -10.72
C PHE A 72 12.20 -11.03 -9.53
N PHE A 73 11.28 -11.02 -8.57
CA PHE A 73 11.27 -10.01 -7.51
C PHE A 73 11.52 -10.56 -6.11
N ASP A 74 11.94 -11.82 -5.97
CA ASP A 74 12.37 -12.39 -4.69
C ASP A 74 13.61 -11.65 -4.14
N LYS A 75 13.69 -11.45 -2.82
CA LYS A 75 14.85 -10.88 -2.13
C LYS A 75 16.15 -11.62 -2.44
N SER A 76 16.07 -12.92 -2.69
CA SER A 76 17.21 -13.73 -3.14
C SER A 76 17.76 -13.36 -4.53
N ALA A 77 17.04 -12.54 -5.31
CA ALA A 77 17.50 -11.97 -6.57
C ALA A 77 18.48 -10.81 -6.40
N LEU A 78 18.53 -10.21 -5.20
CA LEU A 78 19.56 -9.23 -4.87
C LEU A 78 20.94 -9.90 -4.88
N PRO A 79 22.04 -9.13 -5.09
CA PRO A 79 23.36 -9.72 -5.13
C PRO A 79 23.65 -10.47 -3.82
N PRO A 80 24.25 -11.68 -3.87
CA PRO A 80 24.57 -12.45 -2.67
C PRO A 80 25.43 -11.66 -1.69
N ASN A 81 25.18 -11.81 -0.38
CA ASN A 81 25.91 -11.06 0.66
C ASN A 81 27.43 -11.30 0.62
N ASP A 82 27.87 -12.53 0.34
CA ASP A 82 29.29 -12.86 0.18
C ASP A 82 29.92 -12.11 -0.99
N LEU A 83 29.19 -11.97 -2.11
CA LEU A 83 29.64 -11.20 -3.26
C LEU A 83 29.66 -9.70 -2.95
N LEU A 84 28.61 -9.18 -2.30
CA LEU A 84 28.51 -7.77 -1.92
C LEU A 84 29.65 -7.30 -1.02
N ILE A 85 29.98 -8.08 0.01
CA ILE A 85 31.08 -7.76 0.94
C ILE A 85 32.40 -7.69 0.18
N LYS A 86 32.69 -8.68 -0.69
CA LYS A 86 33.92 -8.72 -1.47
C LYS A 86 34.02 -7.60 -2.51
N ILE A 87 32.91 -7.23 -3.16
CA ILE A 87 32.91 -6.11 -4.10
C ILE A 87 33.11 -4.79 -3.37
N LYS A 88 32.44 -4.58 -2.23
CA LYS A 88 32.58 -3.34 -1.46
C LYS A 88 34.01 -3.15 -0.94
N SER A 89 34.64 -4.21 -0.43
CA SER A 89 35.99 -4.14 0.13
C SER A 89 37.07 -3.95 -0.96
N LYS A 90 36.93 -4.61 -2.12
CA LYS A 90 37.95 -4.56 -3.18
C LYS A 90 37.73 -3.44 -4.21
N PHE A 91 36.50 -3.00 -4.39
CA PHE A 91 36.07 -2.10 -5.47
C PHE A 91 35.04 -1.09 -4.98
N SER A 92 35.36 -0.35 -3.90
CA SER A 92 34.45 0.58 -3.22
C SER A 92 33.81 1.61 -4.15
N ASP A 93 34.59 2.11 -5.12
CA ASP A 93 34.21 3.20 -6.02
C ASP A 93 33.21 2.76 -7.08
N ASP A 94 33.25 1.48 -7.45
CA ASP A 94 32.37 0.86 -8.42
C ASP A 94 31.20 0.10 -7.76
N PHE A 95 31.15 0.03 -6.41
CA PHE A 95 30.16 -0.76 -5.67
C PHE A 95 28.71 -0.35 -6.00
N GLU A 96 28.44 0.96 -6.04
CA GLU A 96 27.09 1.45 -6.35
C GLU A 96 26.70 1.13 -7.81
N ALA A 97 27.65 1.26 -8.74
CA ALA A 97 27.45 0.89 -10.14
C ALA A 97 27.18 -0.61 -10.29
N PHE A 98 27.90 -1.45 -9.54
CA PHE A 98 27.66 -2.89 -9.46
C PHE A 98 26.24 -3.21 -8.98
N VAL A 99 25.81 -2.65 -7.85
CA VAL A 99 24.47 -2.93 -7.29
C VAL A 99 23.37 -2.49 -8.26
N LYS A 100 23.48 -1.28 -8.84
CA LYS A 100 22.51 -0.77 -9.83
C LYS A 100 22.47 -1.60 -11.10
N GLY A 101 23.64 -2.02 -11.61
CA GLY A 101 23.77 -2.88 -12.76
C GLY A 101 23.17 -4.26 -12.51
N TRP A 102 23.44 -4.87 -11.35
CA TRP A 102 22.87 -6.15 -10.97
C TRP A 102 21.34 -6.11 -10.96
N ILE A 103 20.75 -5.12 -10.29
CA ILE A 103 19.30 -4.94 -10.20
C ILE A 103 18.66 -4.78 -11.58
N TYR A 104 19.32 -4.05 -12.48
CA TYR A 104 18.88 -3.92 -13.86
C TYR A 104 18.88 -5.28 -14.58
N CYS A 105 19.93 -6.07 -14.38
CA CYS A 105 20.12 -7.38 -15.01
C CYS A 105 19.21 -8.49 -14.47
N ILE A 106 18.59 -8.36 -13.29
CA ILE A 106 17.70 -9.37 -12.70
C ILE A 106 16.63 -9.85 -13.70
N LYS A 107 15.98 -8.92 -14.41
CA LYS A 107 14.90 -9.25 -15.35
C LYS A 107 15.40 -10.11 -16.51
N VAL A 108 16.57 -9.79 -17.04
CA VAL A 108 17.16 -10.50 -18.17
C VAL A 108 17.72 -11.83 -17.71
N GLY A 109 18.50 -11.83 -16.63
CA GLY A 109 19.16 -12.99 -16.07
C GLY A 109 18.20 -14.04 -15.52
N ARG A 110 17.11 -13.63 -14.87
CA ARG A 110 16.15 -14.57 -14.29
C ARG A 110 15.09 -15.10 -15.26
N GLY A 111 14.99 -14.54 -16.48
CA GLY A 111 14.26 -15.18 -17.58
C GLY A 111 13.07 -14.42 -18.18
N ALA A 112 13.03 -13.09 -18.13
CA ALA A 112 12.01 -12.30 -18.83
C ALA A 112 11.90 -12.59 -20.35
N PRO A 113 13.01 -12.82 -21.10
CA PRO A 113 12.91 -13.23 -22.50
C PRO A 113 12.17 -14.57 -22.70
N ILE A 114 12.24 -15.47 -21.71
CA ILE A 114 11.57 -16.76 -21.76
C ILE A 114 10.09 -16.65 -21.44
N VAL A 115 9.70 -15.70 -20.57
CA VAL A 115 8.28 -15.34 -20.39
C VAL A 115 7.66 -14.94 -21.72
N SER A 116 8.33 -14.09 -22.51
CA SER A 116 7.81 -13.72 -23.82
C SER A 116 7.62 -14.94 -24.70
N ARG A 117 8.65 -15.79 -24.84
CA ARG A 117 8.56 -17.04 -25.63
C ARG A 117 7.41 -17.93 -25.18
N TYR A 118 7.20 -18.08 -23.88
CA TYR A 118 6.09 -18.89 -23.36
C TYR A 118 4.73 -18.29 -23.68
N MET A 119 4.57 -16.99 -23.46
CA MET A 119 3.32 -16.29 -23.74
C MET A 119 3.02 -16.25 -25.24
N ASP A 120 4.04 -16.13 -26.08
CA ASP A 120 3.95 -16.23 -27.54
C ASP A 120 3.56 -17.65 -27.96
N THR A 121 4.19 -18.68 -27.39
CA THR A 121 3.84 -20.09 -27.64
C THR A 121 2.41 -20.39 -27.21
N ILE A 122 1.98 -19.93 -26.04
CA ILE A 122 0.58 -20.07 -25.60
C ILE A 122 -0.35 -19.33 -26.55
N SER A 123 -0.06 -18.07 -26.88
CA SER A 123 -0.92 -17.25 -27.75
C SER A 123 -1.08 -17.89 -29.13
N ASN A 124 0.04 -18.32 -29.73
CA ASN A 124 0.05 -18.99 -31.03
C ASN A 124 -0.62 -20.37 -30.97
N GLY A 125 -0.35 -21.13 -29.92
CA GLY A 125 -1.01 -22.41 -29.65
C GLY A 125 -2.53 -22.24 -29.53
N TYR A 126 -2.96 -21.20 -28.82
CA TYR A 126 -4.36 -20.86 -28.61
C TYR A 126 -5.05 -20.52 -29.93
N LEU A 127 -4.44 -19.63 -30.72
CA LEU A 127 -4.96 -19.24 -32.03
C LEU A 127 -5.05 -20.42 -33.01
N LYS A 128 -4.11 -21.36 -32.97
CA LYS A 128 -4.14 -22.59 -33.79
C LYS A 128 -5.31 -23.51 -33.45
N GLN A 129 -5.87 -23.44 -32.23
CA GLN A 129 -7.05 -24.22 -31.85
C GLN A 129 -8.37 -23.60 -32.35
N LEU A 130 -8.33 -22.39 -32.93
CA LEU A 130 -9.50 -21.66 -33.38
C LEU A 130 -9.73 -21.84 -34.89
N THR A 131 -10.99 -21.81 -35.31
CA THR A 131 -11.34 -21.81 -36.74
C THR A 131 -11.13 -20.43 -37.36
N LYS A 132 -10.92 -20.34 -38.69
CA LYS A 132 -10.80 -19.05 -39.41
C LYS A 132 -11.96 -18.09 -39.13
N LYS A 133 -13.19 -18.60 -38.99
CA LYS A 133 -14.38 -17.82 -38.63
C LYS A 133 -14.28 -17.23 -37.22
N GLN A 134 -13.88 -18.03 -36.23
CA GLN A 134 -13.68 -17.58 -34.85
C GLN A 134 -12.56 -16.54 -34.75
N VAL A 135 -11.45 -16.74 -35.46
CA VAL A 135 -10.36 -15.76 -35.53
C VAL A 135 -10.86 -14.44 -36.15
N LYS A 136 -11.68 -14.49 -37.21
CA LYS A 136 -12.26 -13.29 -37.83
C LYS A 136 -13.22 -12.56 -36.88
N ILE A 137 -14.09 -13.30 -36.16
CA ILE A 137 -15.02 -12.73 -35.17
C ILE A 137 -14.25 -12.04 -34.03
N VAL A 138 -13.21 -12.69 -33.50
CA VAL A 138 -12.35 -12.14 -32.45
C VAL A 138 -11.62 -10.88 -32.94
N LYS A 139 -11.12 -10.86 -34.18
CA LYS A 139 -10.37 -9.73 -34.76
C LYS A 139 -11.25 -8.55 -35.18
N ASN A 140 -12.40 -8.81 -35.80
CA ASN A 140 -13.20 -7.77 -36.46
C ASN A 140 -14.14 -7.00 -35.52
N LYS A 141 -14.30 -7.41 -34.24
CA LYS A 141 -15.27 -6.81 -33.30
C LYS A 141 -16.71 -6.68 -33.86
N GLU A 142 -17.05 -7.41 -34.92
CA GLU A 142 -18.38 -7.39 -35.54
C GLU A 142 -19.38 -7.99 -34.55
N ASN A 143 -20.37 -7.18 -34.14
CA ASN A 143 -21.42 -7.56 -33.19
C ASN A 143 -22.49 -8.47 -33.87
N SER A 144 -22.11 -9.40 -34.75
CA SER A 144 -23.07 -10.34 -35.30
C SER A 144 -23.25 -11.50 -34.31
N ILE A 145 -24.41 -11.49 -33.63
CA ILE A 145 -25.03 -12.57 -32.84
C ILE A 145 -24.03 -13.36 -31.98
N SER A 146 -23.97 -13.03 -30.68
CA SER A 146 -23.17 -13.74 -29.68
C SER A 146 -23.55 -15.22 -29.64
N ASN A 147 -22.84 -16.04 -30.43
CA ASN A 147 -22.78 -17.46 -30.16
C ASN A 147 -22.00 -17.61 -28.85
N PHE A 148 -22.64 -18.13 -27.80
CA PHE A 148 -22.02 -18.51 -26.51
C PHE A 148 -20.68 -19.26 -26.72
N LEU A 149 -20.57 -20.01 -27.82
CA LEU A 149 -19.36 -20.70 -28.30
C LEU A 149 -18.14 -19.78 -28.57
N SER A 150 -18.32 -18.49 -28.81
CA SER A 150 -17.24 -17.53 -29.08
C SER A 150 -16.83 -16.70 -27.86
N ASP A 151 -17.66 -16.64 -26.81
CA ASP A 151 -17.41 -15.78 -25.65
C ASP A 151 -16.33 -16.39 -24.74
N ALA A 152 -16.39 -17.68 -24.45
CA ALA A 152 -15.37 -18.37 -23.64
C ALA A 152 -13.98 -18.38 -24.33
N ILE A 153 -13.96 -18.54 -25.65
CA ILE A 153 -12.74 -18.42 -26.46
C ILE A 153 -12.15 -17.01 -26.36
N LYS A 154 -13.01 -15.99 -26.39
CA LYS A 154 -12.58 -14.61 -26.24
C LYS A 154 -12.07 -14.33 -24.83
N VAL A 155 -12.74 -14.85 -23.79
CA VAL A 155 -12.29 -14.74 -22.40
C VAL A 155 -10.90 -15.33 -22.22
N GLY A 156 -10.59 -16.49 -22.80
CA GLY A 156 -9.24 -17.06 -22.72
C GLY A 156 -8.17 -16.24 -23.43
N LEU A 157 -8.49 -15.66 -24.59
CA LEU A 157 -7.60 -14.70 -25.27
C LEU A 157 -7.40 -13.41 -24.47
N ASP A 158 -8.48 -12.85 -23.93
CA ASP A 158 -8.44 -11.64 -23.10
C ASP A 158 -7.60 -11.90 -21.85
N GLU A 159 -7.70 -13.08 -21.23
CA GLU A 159 -6.91 -13.46 -20.05
C GLU A 159 -5.41 -13.60 -20.36
N ILE A 160 -5.04 -14.19 -21.51
CA ILE A 160 -3.63 -14.21 -21.98
C ILE A 160 -3.09 -12.78 -22.10
N ILE A 161 -3.86 -11.87 -22.71
CA ILE A 161 -3.47 -10.47 -22.91
C ILE A 161 -3.33 -9.75 -21.55
N ILE A 162 -4.28 -9.94 -20.64
CA ILE A 162 -4.29 -9.35 -19.30
C ILE A 162 -3.05 -9.77 -18.53
N GLN A 163 -2.77 -11.07 -18.50
CA GLN A 163 -1.64 -11.62 -17.75
C GLN A 163 -0.28 -11.22 -18.37
N TYR A 164 -0.18 -11.19 -19.69
CA TYR A 164 1.03 -10.69 -20.34
C TYR A 164 1.28 -9.22 -20.03
N THR A 165 0.23 -8.40 -20.11
CA THR A 165 0.27 -6.99 -19.75
C THR A 165 0.67 -6.79 -18.29
N ARG A 166 0.19 -7.65 -17.38
CA ARG A 166 0.54 -7.60 -15.95
C ARG A 166 2.05 -7.81 -15.74
N ILE A 167 2.66 -8.80 -16.40
CA ILE A 167 4.11 -9.00 -16.31
C ILE A 167 4.87 -7.79 -16.86
N LEU A 168 4.52 -7.32 -18.07
CA LEU A 168 5.21 -6.20 -18.70
C LEU A 168 5.15 -4.94 -17.84
N LYS A 169 4.00 -4.66 -17.22
CA LYS A 169 3.84 -3.52 -16.29
C LYS A 169 4.72 -3.65 -15.06
N GLN A 170 4.79 -4.84 -14.45
CA GLN A 170 5.63 -5.06 -13.27
C GLN A 170 7.12 -4.98 -13.61
N ILE A 171 7.53 -5.54 -14.74
CA ILE A 171 8.89 -5.39 -15.26
C ILE A 171 9.18 -3.90 -15.49
N ARG A 172 8.32 -3.16 -16.20
CA ARG A 172 8.54 -1.74 -16.48
C ARG A 172 8.61 -0.88 -15.21
N ALA A 173 7.65 -1.04 -14.29
CA ALA A 173 7.65 -0.37 -13.00
C ALA A 173 8.95 -0.65 -12.23
N HIS A 174 9.45 -1.89 -12.28
CA HIS A 174 10.72 -2.22 -11.64
C HIS A 174 11.94 -1.58 -12.32
N SER A 175 11.91 -1.24 -13.61
CA SER A 175 13.02 -0.48 -14.23
C SER A 175 12.98 0.96 -13.74
N GLU A 176 11.81 1.58 -13.82
CA GLU A 176 11.63 3.00 -13.55
C GLU A 176 11.80 3.35 -12.06
N ILE A 177 11.43 2.44 -11.15
CA ILE A 177 11.48 2.67 -9.70
C ILE A 177 12.89 2.46 -9.11
N PHE A 178 13.69 1.55 -9.69
CA PHE A 178 14.92 1.08 -9.05
C PHE A 178 16.21 1.55 -9.74
N SER A 179 16.23 1.70 -11.07
CA SER A 179 17.40 2.19 -11.81
C SER A 179 16.96 2.91 -13.10
N LYS A 180 17.05 4.25 -13.16
CA LYS A 180 16.96 4.97 -14.45
C LYS A 180 18.11 4.49 -15.35
N ASN A 181 17.82 4.21 -16.63
CA ASN A 181 18.86 3.77 -17.58
C ASN A 181 20.04 4.74 -17.65
N GLU A 182 19.76 6.04 -17.52
CA GLU A 182 20.75 7.13 -17.47
C GLU A 182 21.75 7.00 -16.30
N ASN A 183 21.40 6.26 -15.25
CA ASN A 183 22.23 6.07 -14.06
C ASN A 183 23.07 4.78 -14.11
N LEU A 184 22.99 4.01 -15.19
CA LEU A 184 23.80 2.80 -15.38
C LEU A 184 25.19 3.19 -15.90
N LYS A 185 26.22 2.90 -15.11
CA LYS A 185 27.61 3.06 -15.52
C LYS A 185 28.18 1.70 -15.95
N PRO A 186 29.04 1.65 -16.98
CA PRO A 186 29.76 0.42 -17.31
C PRO A 186 30.63 -0.01 -16.12
N LEU A 187 30.73 -1.32 -15.91
CA LEU A 187 31.63 -1.86 -14.88
C LEU A 187 33.08 -1.64 -15.29
N SER A 188 33.94 -1.34 -14.32
CA SER A 188 35.38 -1.31 -14.56
C SER A 188 35.90 -2.70 -14.96
N LYS A 189 37.01 -2.72 -15.71
CA LYS A 189 37.68 -3.96 -16.13
C LYS A 189 38.06 -4.84 -14.92
N LYS A 190 38.34 -4.22 -13.77
CA LYS A 190 38.67 -4.92 -12.52
C LYS A 190 37.46 -5.69 -11.96
N ILE A 191 36.30 -5.03 -11.80
CA ILE A 191 35.07 -5.72 -11.38
C ILE A 191 34.66 -6.77 -12.41
N TYR A 192 34.74 -6.44 -13.70
CA TYR A 192 34.38 -7.37 -14.76
C TYR A 192 35.17 -8.69 -14.65
N ASN A 193 36.50 -8.60 -14.52
CA ASN A 193 37.36 -9.77 -14.36
C ASN A 193 37.03 -10.54 -13.08
N TYR A 194 36.80 -9.83 -11.97
CA TYR A 194 36.46 -10.44 -10.69
C TYR A 194 35.14 -11.22 -10.74
N LEU A 195 34.08 -10.62 -11.30
CA LEU A 195 32.79 -11.28 -11.48
C LEU A 195 32.89 -12.47 -12.43
N ASN A 196 33.74 -12.38 -13.44
CA ASN A 196 34.00 -13.47 -14.38
C ASN A 196 34.66 -14.67 -13.68
N GLU A 197 35.58 -14.46 -12.76
CA GLU A 197 36.16 -15.54 -11.95
C GLU A 197 35.17 -16.06 -10.91
N TRP A 198 34.45 -15.18 -10.21
CA TRP A 198 33.41 -15.58 -9.24
C TRP A 198 32.36 -16.52 -9.84
N GLN A 199 31.89 -16.25 -11.07
CA GLN A 199 30.95 -17.17 -11.72
C GLN A 199 31.60 -18.51 -12.09
N LYS A 200 32.88 -18.53 -12.53
CA LYS A 200 33.58 -19.76 -12.91
C LYS A 200 33.82 -20.66 -11.71
N GLU A 201 34.24 -20.10 -10.58
CA GLU A 201 34.41 -20.82 -9.31
C GLU A 201 33.11 -21.52 -8.90
N ARG A 202 31.99 -20.78 -8.91
CA ARG A 202 30.65 -21.32 -8.58
C ARG A 202 30.18 -22.40 -9.55
N ILE A 203 30.57 -22.33 -10.83
CA ILE A 203 30.23 -23.34 -11.84
C ILE A 203 31.11 -24.60 -11.67
N ASN A 204 32.40 -24.42 -11.37
CA ASN A 204 33.39 -25.50 -11.33
C ASN A 204 33.38 -26.31 -10.02
N HIS A 205 32.99 -25.71 -8.88
CA HIS A 205 32.98 -26.41 -7.59
C HIS A 205 31.90 -27.50 -7.47
N GLY A 206 31.00 -27.65 -8.43
CA GLY A 206 29.99 -28.73 -8.43
C GLY A 206 28.90 -28.57 -7.36
N ASP A 207 28.98 -27.53 -6.51
CA ASP A 207 28.01 -27.20 -5.45
C ASP A 207 26.58 -27.02 -5.96
N ILE A 208 26.43 -26.66 -7.23
CA ILE A 208 25.13 -26.40 -7.87
C ILE A 208 24.63 -27.61 -8.64
N ILE A 209 25.51 -28.42 -9.24
CA ILE A 209 25.13 -29.49 -10.17
C ILE A 209 24.81 -30.80 -9.44
N LYS A 210 25.62 -31.18 -8.45
CA LYS A 210 25.48 -32.45 -7.71
C LYS A 210 24.15 -32.62 -6.96
N PRO A 211 23.57 -31.58 -6.33
CA PRO A 211 22.31 -31.73 -5.60
C PRO A 211 21.08 -31.91 -6.50
N ILE A 212 21.13 -31.45 -7.76
CA ILE A 212 20.01 -31.47 -8.71
C ILE A 212 19.86 -32.85 -9.37
N GLU A 213 20.96 -33.60 -9.50
CA GLU A 213 20.96 -34.95 -10.06
C GLU A 213 20.33 -35.99 -9.11
N ASN A 214 20.15 -35.68 -7.82
CA ASN A 214 19.57 -36.57 -6.81
C ASN A 214 18.55 -35.85 -5.87
N PRO A 215 17.38 -35.44 -6.39
CA PRO A 215 16.44 -34.57 -5.66
C PRO A 215 15.65 -35.26 -4.52
N THR A 216 15.73 -36.58 -4.37
CA THR A 216 14.88 -37.37 -3.46
C THR A 216 15.17 -37.22 -1.96
N LYS A 217 16.15 -36.40 -1.57
CA LYS A 217 16.55 -36.19 -0.15
C LYS A 217 16.56 -34.73 0.33
N LEU A 218 16.27 -33.74 -0.52
CA LEU A 218 16.41 -32.33 -0.16
C LEU A 218 15.10 -31.70 0.29
N ALA A 219 15.15 -30.86 1.31
CA ALA A 219 14.04 -30.03 1.75
C ALA A 219 13.74 -28.92 0.70
N LEU A 220 12.51 -28.40 0.69
CA LEU A 220 12.08 -27.41 -0.31
C LEU A 220 12.91 -26.12 -0.26
N GLU A 221 13.34 -25.72 0.93
CA GLU A 221 14.23 -24.57 1.18
C GLU A 221 15.62 -24.78 0.57
N GLU A 222 16.15 -26.00 0.63
CA GLU A 222 17.45 -26.36 0.05
C GLU A 222 17.37 -26.33 -1.48
N ILE A 223 16.28 -26.86 -2.04
CA ILE A 223 15.99 -26.78 -3.47
C ILE A 223 15.90 -25.31 -3.91
N LYS A 224 15.20 -24.47 -3.14
CA LYS A 224 15.11 -23.03 -3.44
C LYS A 224 16.48 -22.37 -3.46
N LEU A 225 17.34 -22.66 -2.47
CA LEU A 225 18.68 -22.09 -2.39
C LEU A 225 19.51 -22.41 -3.64
N ILE A 226 19.44 -23.65 -4.13
CA ILE A 226 20.13 -24.09 -5.35
C ILE A 226 19.61 -23.34 -6.59
N TYR A 227 18.29 -23.22 -6.73
CA TYR A 227 17.67 -22.49 -7.84
C TYR A 227 18.04 -20.99 -7.82
N ASP A 228 18.05 -20.37 -6.64
CA ASP A 228 18.47 -18.99 -6.45
C ASP A 228 19.94 -18.77 -6.86
N GLN A 229 20.84 -19.71 -6.54
CA GLN A 229 22.25 -19.64 -6.94
C GLN A 229 22.41 -19.69 -8.48
N ILE A 230 21.69 -20.60 -9.16
CA ILE A 230 21.68 -20.67 -10.63
C ILE A 230 21.24 -19.33 -11.23
N LEU A 231 20.15 -18.78 -10.72
CA LEU A 231 19.57 -17.53 -11.21
C LEU A 231 20.46 -16.32 -10.93
N ASN A 232 21.23 -16.34 -9.85
CA ASN A 232 22.22 -15.31 -9.53
C ASN A 232 23.43 -15.39 -10.47
N ILE A 233 23.87 -16.59 -10.87
CA ILE A 233 24.88 -16.75 -11.93
C ILE A 233 24.36 -16.17 -13.24
N TYR A 234 23.12 -16.43 -13.62
CA TYR A 234 22.56 -15.87 -14.86
C TYR A 234 22.45 -14.35 -14.84
N THR A 235 22.10 -13.80 -13.68
CA THR A 235 22.09 -12.34 -13.47
C THR A 235 23.49 -11.76 -13.61
N CYS A 236 24.50 -12.41 -13.02
CA CYS A 236 25.91 -12.04 -13.19
C CYS A 236 26.37 -12.13 -14.66
N ARG A 237 26.01 -13.19 -15.39
CA ARG A 237 26.31 -13.31 -16.82
C ARG A 237 25.70 -12.20 -17.65
N SER A 238 24.45 -11.87 -17.37
CA SER A 238 23.76 -10.77 -18.04
C SER A 238 24.44 -9.43 -17.75
N LEU A 239 24.92 -9.23 -16.53
CA LEU A 239 25.70 -8.06 -16.11
C LEU A 239 27.04 -7.96 -16.84
N LEU A 240 27.67 -9.10 -17.16
CA LEU A 240 28.88 -9.20 -17.97
C LEU A 240 28.62 -9.11 -19.48
N GLY A 241 27.37 -8.91 -19.93
CA GLY A 241 27.01 -8.92 -21.35
C GLY A 241 27.10 -10.30 -22.01
N LEU A 242 27.19 -11.36 -21.21
CA LEU A 242 27.22 -12.75 -21.67
C LEU A 242 25.81 -13.32 -21.71
N ASN A 243 25.60 -14.33 -22.57
CA ASN A 243 24.32 -15.04 -22.60
C ASN A 243 24.08 -15.74 -21.25
N PRO A 244 22.96 -15.45 -20.53
CA PRO A 244 22.64 -16.11 -19.28
C PRO A 244 22.49 -17.64 -19.42
N GLU A 245 22.07 -18.15 -20.59
CA GLU A 245 22.07 -19.58 -20.87
C GLU A 245 23.44 -20.04 -21.43
N PHE A 246 24.10 -20.98 -20.75
CA PHE A 246 25.42 -21.52 -21.16
C PHE A 246 25.48 -23.05 -21.10
N LYS A 247 26.47 -23.65 -21.78
CA LYS A 247 26.52 -25.08 -22.14
C LYS A 247 26.55 -25.99 -20.91
N GLU A 248 27.24 -25.59 -19.85
CA GLU A 248 27.47 -26.36 -18.65
C GLU A 248 26.17 -26.54 -17.85
N ILE A 249 25.33 -25.51 -17.72
CA ILE A 249 24.01 -25.63 -17.07
C ILE A 249 22.99 -26.33 -17.98
N LYS A 250 23.17 -26.32 -19.32
CA LYS A 250 22.36 -27.18 -20.21
C LYS A 250 22.54 -28.67 -19.93
N LYS A 251 23.69 -29.10 -19.37
CA LYS A 251 23.90 -30.49 -18.94
C LYS A 251 23.00 -30.92 -17.76
N VAL A 252 22.60 -29.95 -16.94
CA VAL A 252 21.74 -30.17 -15.75
C VAL A 252 20.25 -30.33 -16.14
N ASN A 253 19.90 -30.20 -17.44
CA ASN A 253 18.54 -30.36 -17.97
C ASN A 253 17.43 -29.50 -17.32
N LEU A 254 17.78 -28.51 -16.49
CA LEU A 254 16.80 -27.59 -15.92
C LEU A 254 16.35 -26.56 -16.94
N THR A 255 15.15 -26.76 -17.48
CA THR A 255 14.57 -25.77 -18.38
C THR A 255 14.11 -24.54 -17.59
N PRO A 256 14.02 -23.36 -18.23
CA PRO A 256 13.37 -22.21 -17.62
C PRO A 256 11.96 -22.49 -17.07
N PHE A 257 11.25 -23.43 -17.69
CA PHE A 257 9.91 -23.82 -17.28
C PHE A 257 9.88 -24.68 -16.03
N ASP A 258 10.89 -25.52 -15.84
CA ASP A 258 11.08 -26.25 -14.59
C ASP A 258 11.38 -25.26 -13.44
N ARG A 259 12.10 -24.17 -13.75
CA ARG A 259 12.32 -23.07 -12.79
C ARG A 259 11.05 -22.35 -12.40
N TYR A 260 10.24 -21.88 -13.35
CA TYR A 260 8.96 -21.26 -12.98
C TYR A 260 8.02 -22.24 -12.29
N SER A 261 8.10 -23.54 -12.60
CA SER A 261 7.31 -24.55 -11.90
C SER A 261 7.73 -24.65 -10.42
N ALA A 262 9.04 -24.71 -10.16
CA ALA A 262 9.58 -24.71 -8.79
C ALA A 262 9.26 -23.40 -8.04
N TYR A 263 9.39 -22.24 -8.68
CA TYR A 263 9.05 -20.95 -8.05
C TYR A 263 7.56 -20.79 -7.78
N TYR A 264 6.69 -21.44 -8.56
CA TYR A 264 5.27 -21.49 -8.21
C TYR A 264 5.05 -22.24 -6.90
N GLU A 265 5.75 -23.37 -6.69
CA GLU A 265 5.72 -24.11 -5.43
C GLU A 265 6.32 -23.26 -4.28
N PHE A 266 7.47 -22.61 -4.48
CA PHE A 266 8.06 -21.72 -3.47
C PHE A 266 7.14 -20.54 -3.11
N TYR A 267 6.41 -20.00 -4.07
CA TYR A 267 5.46 -18.91 -3.85
C TYR A 267 4.27 -19.38 -3.00
N ILE A 268 3.69 -20.53 -3.33
CA ILE A 268 2.56 -21.11 -2.58
C ILE A 268 2.95 -21.43 -1.14
N GLU A 269 4.16 -21.98 -0.93
CA GLU A 269 4.66 -22.35 0.40
C GLU A 269 5.24 -21.15 1.18
N GLY A 270 5.14 -19.92 0.65
CA GLY A 270 5.56 -18.71 1.34
C GLY A 270 7.09 -18.54 1.46
N LEU A 271 7.87 -19.26 0.67
CA LEU A 271 9.34 -19.21 0.67
C LEU A 271 9.92 -18.04 -0.13
N THR A 272 9.09 -17.32 -0.89
CA THR A 272 9.50 -16.15 -1.68
C THR A 272 9.09 -14.86 -0.99
N SER A 273 9.95 -13.83 -1.04
CA SER A 273 9.63 -12.52 -0.45
C SER A 273 10.00 -11.40 -1.41
N LYS A 274 9.05 -10.51 -1.72
CA LYS A 274 9.31 -9.43 -2.69
C LYS A 274 10.30 -8.41 -2.12
N PHE A 275 11.38 -8.08 -2.83
CA PHE A 275 12.25 -6.97 -2.42
C PHE A 275 11.67 -5.60 -2.75
N THR A 276 12.09 -4.62 -1.95
CA THR A 276 11.58 -3.25 -1.93
C THR A 276 12.66 -2.23 -2.26
N LYS A 277 12.26 -0.99 -2.55
CA LYS A 277 13.20 0.12 -2.78
C LYS A 277 14.09 0.37 -1.56
N SER A 278 13.55 0.19 -0.36
CA SER A 278 14.31 0.25 0.89
C SER A 278 15.37 -0.84 0.98
N ASP A 279 15.08 -2.07 0.55
CA ASP A 279 16.08 -3.16 0.57
C ASP A 279 17.30 -2.76 -0.31
N VAL A 280 17.06 -2.21 -1.50
CA VAL A 280 18.12 -1.72 -2.41
C VAL A 280 18.90 -0.54 -1.81
N ILE A 281 18.21 0.44 -1.24
CA ILE A 281 18.87 1.58 -0.58
C ILE A 281 19.72 1.10 0.60
N ASN A 282 19.22 0.14 1.37
CA ASN A 282 19.95 -0.46 2.48
C ASN A 282 21.15 -1.28 2.00
N LEU A 283 21.11 -1.91 0.82
CA LEU A 283 22.31 -2.54 0.25
C LEU A 283 23.40 -1.51 -0.08
N ILE A 284 23.01 -0.37 -0.66
CA ILE A 284 23.96 0.68 -1.05
C ILE A 284 24.53 1.38 0.20
N LYS A 285 23.68 1.66 1.19
CA LYS A 285 24.05 2.39 2.43
C LYS A 285 24.62 1.50 3.55
N GLY A 286 24.16 0.26 3.64
CA GLY A 286 24.36 -0.62 4.79
C GLY A 286 25.75 -1.26 4.89
N ILE A 287 26.51 -1.31 3.79
CA ILE A 287 27.91 -1.79 3.80
C ILE A 287 28.90 -0.63 4.03
N VAL A 288 28.47 0.40 4.76
CA VAL A 288 29.36 1.34 5.44
C VAL A 288 29.69 0.83 6.85
N GLY A 289 28.86 -0.05 7.42
CA GLY A 289 29.14 -0.70 8.70
C GLY A 289 30.19 -1.82 8.59
N LEU A 290 30.04 -2.74 7.64
CA LEU A 290 30.81 -4.00 7.63
C LEU A 290 32.28 -3.90 7.16
N VAL A 291 32.68 -2.85 6.45
CA VAL A 291 34.08 -2.70 5.96
C VAL A 291 34.92 -1.80 6.87
N ASN A 292 34.28 -0.94 7.67
CA ASN A 292 34.95 -0.19 8.75
C ASN A 292 35.08 -1.02 10.05
N HIS A 293 34.48 -2.22 10.08
CA HIS A 293 34.47 -3.08 11.26
C HIS A 293 35.82 -3.76 11.56
N GLU A 294 36.75 -3.95 10.62
CA GLU A 294 38.04 -4.59 10.94
C GLU A 294 39.03 -3.67 11.69
N SER A 295 38.89 -2.34 11.58
CA SER A 295 39.73 -1.37 12.30
C SER A 295 39.08 -0.81 13.56
N ASP A 296 37.74 -0.72 13.60
CA ASP A 296 37.00 -0.21 14.76
C ASP A 296 36.57 -1.31 15.74
N GLU A 297 36.61 -2.61 15.37
CA GLU A 297 36.32 -3.70 16.32
C GLU A 297 37.29 -3.72 17.50
N LYS A 298 38.53 -3.25 17.35
CA LYS A 298 39.46 -3.15 18.49
C LYS A 298 39.15 -2.01 19.46
N LYS A 299 38.42 -0.97 19.04
CA LYS A 299 37.99 0.15 19.90
C LYS A 299 36.55 0.01 20.40
N ASN A 300 35.69 -0.70 19.68
CA ASN A 300 34.31 -0.95 20.09
C ASN A 300 34.17 -2.21 20.97
N TYR A 301 35.14 -3.15 20.94
CA TYR A 301 35.25 -4.17 21.99
C TYR A 301 35.61 -3.54 23.34
N ASP A 302 36.50 -2.55 23.36
CA ASP A 302 36.85 -1.82 24.59
C ASP A 302 35.67 -0.99 25.14
N SER A 303 34.76 -0.50 24.29
CA SER A 303 33.57 0.26 24.73
C SER A 303 32.40 -0.66 25.14
N MET A 304 32.22 -1.81 24.49
CA MET A 304 31.27 -2.85 24.91
C MET A 304 31.71 -3.54 26.19
N GLU A 305 33.00 -3.86 26.34
CA GLU A 305 33.55 -4.33 27.62
C GLU A 305 33.38 -3.28 28.71
N GLN A 306 33.55 -1.99 28.41
CA GLN A 306 33.29 -0.92 29.38
C GLN A 306 31.81 -0.80 29.77
N ILE A 307 30.85 -0.99 28.85
CA ILE A 307 29.41 -0.91 29.15
C ILE A 307 28.93 -2.14 29.92
N ASP A 308 29.36 -3.34 29.53
CA ASP A 308 29.04 -4.56 30.26
C ASP A 308 29.73 -4.59 31.64
N TYR A 309 30.97 -4.08 31.74
CA TYR A 309 31.69 -3.89 33.01
C TYR A 309 31.04 -2.81 33.88
N LEU A 310 30.63 -1.67 33.31
CA LEU A 310 29.89 -0.63 34.04
C LEU A 310 28.55 -1.18 34.51
N ALA A 311 27.78 -1.90 33.68
CA ALA A 311 26.53 -2.52 34.07
C ALA A 311 26.71 -3.58 35.17
N LEU A 312 27.76 -4.40 35.12
CA LEU A 312 28.14 -5.34 36.19
C LEU A 312 28.60 -4.63 37.45
N LYS A 313 29.33 -3.53 37.34
CA LYS A 313 29.77 -2.70 38.48
C LYS A 313 28.58 -1.99 39.12
N TYR A 314 27.64 -1.47 38.34
CA TYR A 314 26.40 -0.86 38.83
C TYR A 314 25.45 -1.87 39.45
N TYR A 315 25.35 -3.08 38.89
CA TYR A 315 24.65 -4.20 39.50
C TYR A 315 25.27 -4.57 40.85
N ARG A 316 26.61 -4.67 40.93
CA ARG A 316 27.33 -4.90 42.21
C ARG A 316 27.09 -3.78 43.23
N GLU A 317 27.11 -2.52 42.84
CA GLU A 317 26.84 -1.37 43.72
C GLU A 317 25.38 -1.35 44.22
N PHE A 318 24.41 -1.64 43.34
CA PHE A 318 22.99 -1.74 43.70
C PHE A 318 22.73 -2.91 44.68
N ILE A 319 23.30 -4.08 44.40
CA ILE A 319 23.24 -5.25 45.31
C ILE A 319 23.91 -4.94 46.65
N LYS A 320 25.09 -4.31 46.66
CA LYS A 320 25.79 -3.91 47.90
C LYS A 320 25.00 -2.90 48.74
N LYS A 321 24.28 -1.96 48.10
CA LYS A 321 23.45 -0.96 48.80
C LYS A 321 22.18 -1.54 49.40
N GLN A 322 21.59 -2.55 48.77
CA GLN A 322 20.29 -3.11 49.17
C GLN A 322 20.40 -4.42 49.97
N ILE A 323 21.55 -5.12 49.90
CA ILE A 323 21.77 -6.43 50.52
C ILE A 323 23.18 -6.45 51.13
N LEU A 324 23.27 -6.24 52.45
CA LEU A 324 24.53 -6.30 53.20
C LEU A 324 25.12 -7.75 53.17
N ASN A 325 26.44 -7.84 53.01
CA ASN A 325 27.30 -9.07 53.03
C ASN A 325 27.17 -10.06 51.85
N LEU A 326 27.81 -9.75 50.71
CA LEU A 326 27.91 -10.67 49.57
C LEU A 326 29.24 -10.50 48.81
N ASP A 327 30.29 -11.25 49.18
CA ASP A 327 31.59 -11.20 48.50
C ASP A 327 31.88 -12.36 47.52
N HIS A 328 31.08 -13.43 47.46
CA HIS A 328 31.38 -14.57 46.57
C HIS A 328 30.13 -15.25 46.00
N ILE A 329 29.75 -14.97 44.75
CA ILE A 329 28.74 -15.78 44.02
C ILE A 329 29.13 -15.93 42.54
N ASN A 330 29.22 -17.19 42.07
CA ASN A 330 29.36 -17.59 40.67
C ASN A 330 28.00 -18.03 40.08
N PHE A 331 27.80 -17.78 38.79
CA PHE A 331 26.55 -17.95 38.04
C PHE A 331 26.05 -19.39 37.91
N ILE A 332 24.74 -19.64 38.13
CA ILE A 332 24.11 -20.95 37.89
C ILE A 332 22.75 -20.85 37.18
N SER A 333 22.57 -21.67 36.12
CA SER A 333 21.40 -21.72 35.22
C SER A 333 20.28 -22.68 35.69
N LYS A 334 19.65 -23.46 34.80
CA LYS A 334 18.37 -24.21 34.88
C LYS A 334 18.21 -25.17 36.09
N ASP A 335 19.29 -25.45 36.78
CA ASP A 335 19.40 -26.39 37.89
C ASP A 335 18.67 -25.98 39.18
N PHE A 336 17.99 -24.83 39.29
CA PHE A 336 17.47 -24.36 40.59
C PHE A 336 16.43 -25.29 41.23
N LEU A 337 15.37 -25.66 40.51
CA LEU A 337 14.33 -26.56 41.04
C LEU A 337 14.87 -27.99 41.24
N GLU A 338 15.79 -28.42 40.36
CA GLU A 338 16.46 -29.72 40.47
C GLU A 338 17.43 -29.75 41.66
N LYS A 339 18.17 -28.68 41.91
CA LYS A 339 19.07 -28.50 43.07
C LYS A 339 18.30 -28.35 44.35
N LEU A 340 17.20 -27.58 44.37
CA LEU A 340 16.33 -27.43 45.54
C LEU A 340 15.72 -28.79 45.92
N ALA A 341 15.14 -29.51 44.96
CA ALA A 341 14.60 -30.84 45.19
C ALA A 341 15.68 -31.84 45.62
N LYS A 342 16.88 -31.80 45.00
CA LYS A 342 18.01 -32.66 45.38
C LYS A 342 18.51 -32.34 46.79
N LEU A 343 18.57 -31.06 47.17
CA LEU A 343 18.99 -30.61 48.49
C LEU A 343 18.00 -31.10 49.56
N ILE A 344 16.69 -30.93 49.34
CA ILE A 344 15.64 -31.46 50.22
C ILE A 344 15.78 -32.99 50.36
N LYS A 345 15.95 -33.71 49.24
CA LYS A 345 16.17 -35.17 49.24
C LYS A 345 17.46 -35.59 49.94
N THR A 346 18.49 -34.75 49.96
CA THR A 346 19.76 -35.05 50.64
C THR A 346 19.58 -35.03 52.16
N TYR A 347 18.73 -34.12 52.67
CA TYR A 347 18.47 -33.99 54.10
C TYR A 347 17.40 -34.95 54.64
N LEU A 348 16.40 -35.34 53.83
CA LEU A 348 15.27 -36.17 54.27
C LEU A 348 15.20 -37.57 53.64
N GLY A 349 16.18 -37.94 52.81
CA GLY A 349 16.15 -39.18 52.04
C GLY A 349 15.34 -39.06 50.73
N ASP A 350 15.24 -40.16 49.98
CA ASP A 350 14.58 -40.12 48.67
C ASP A 350 13.05 -39.98 48.81
N LEU A 351 12.58 -38.74 48.73
CA LEU A 351 11.16 -38.39 48.84
C LEU A 351 10.49 -38.27 47.46
N PRO A 352 9.22 -38.69 47.33
CA PRO A 352 8.43 -38.45 46.13
C PRO A 352 8.10 -36.95 45.97
N ASP A 353 7.94 -36.50 44.71
CA ASP A 353 7.78 -35.07 44.38
C ASP A 353 6.54 -34.42 45.03
N ASN A 354 5.50 -35.20 45.35
CA ASN A 354 4.35 -34.71 46.10
C ASN A 354 4.77 -34.29 47.52
N ARG A 355 5.56 -35.10 48.24
CA ARG A 355 6.01 -34.78 49.61
C ARG A 355 6.92 -33.56 49.65
N ILE A 356 7.72 -33.33 48.61
CA ILE A 356 8.53 -32.12 48.44
C ILE A 356 7.62 -30.90 48.22
N ALA A 357 6.54 -31.03 47.45
CA ALA A 357 5.57 -29.97 47.28
C ALA A 357 4.85 -29.64 48.60
N GLU A 358 4.52 -30.64 49.42
CA GLU A 358 3.92 -30.40 50.75
C GLU A 358 4.82 -29.57 51.65
N ILE A 359 6.14 -29.83 51.64
CA ILE A 359 7.12 -29.05 52.39
C ILE A 359 7.20 -27.60 51.89
N LEU A 360 7.17 -27.40 50.57
CA LEU A 360 7.30 -26.06 49.99
C LEU A 360 6.04 -25.20 50.17
N TYR A 361 4.86 -25.79 50.08
CA TYR A 361 3.58 -25.07 50.15
C TYR A 361 2.89 -25.14 51.52
N GLY A 362 3.30 -26.06 52.40
CA GLY A 362 2.74 -26.26 53.73
C GLY A 362 1.40 -27.02 53.73
N THR A 363 1.01 -27.64 52.61
CA THR A 363 -0.28 -28.34 52.47
C THR A 363 -0.15 -29.64 51.69
N SER A 364 -0.99 -30.63 51.99
CA SER A 364 -1.05 -31.93 51.29
C SER A 364 -1.96 -31.94 50.05
N ASN A 365 -2.25 -30.77 49.48
CA ASN A 365 -3.23 -30.66 48.40
C ASN A 365 -2.67 -31.18 47.07
N GLY A 366 -3.37 -32.12 46.43
CA GLY A 366 -2.93 -32.75 45.18
C GLY A 366 -2.74 -31.77 44.00
N SER A 367 -3.38 -30.60 44.05
CA SER A 367 -3.19 -29.52 43.07
C SER A 367 -1.81 -28.86 43.14
N GLU A 368 -1.19 -28.79 44.33
CA GLU A 368 0.11 -28.16 44.54
C GLU A 368 1.25 -29.10 44.15
N ALA A 369 1.10 -30.39 44.44
CA ALA A 369 1.97 -31.44 43.90
C ALA A 369 1.95 -31.47 42.36
N LEU A 370 0.77 -31.31 41.75
CA LEU A 370 0.62 -31.18 40.30
C LEU A 370 1.25 -29.89 39.77
N ALA A 371 1.11 -28.76 40.46
CA ALA A 371 1.73 -27.49 40.09
C ALA A 371 3.27 -27.56 40.17
N PHE A 372 3.83 -28.16 41.22
CA PHE A 372 5.27 -28.38 41.39
C PHE A 372 5.83 -29.33 40.32
N ALA A 373 5.15 -30.46 40.07
CA ALA A 373 5.52 -31.40 39.01
C ALA A 373 5.45 -30.76 37.60
N THR A 374 4.46 -29.90 37.36
CA THR A 374 4.30 -29.16 36.10
C THR A 374 5.42 -28.13 35.91
N LEU A 375 5.82 -27.41 36.97
CA LEU A 375 6.96 -26.47 36.96
C LEU A 375 8.30 -27.18 36.71
N LYS A 376 8.49 -28.37 37.30
CA LYS A 376 9.69 -29.20 37.13
C LYS A 376 9.80 -29.82 35.73
N ASN A 377 8.68 -30.27 35.14
CA ASN A 377 8.66 -31.00 33.86
C ASN A 377 8.47 -30.14 32.60
N ASN A 378 8.30 -28.83 32.71
CA ASN A 378 8.03 -27.95 31.57
C ASN A 378 9.26 -27.82 30.64
N LYS A 379 9.48 -28.82 29.79
CA LYS A 379 10.63 -28.91 28.89
C LYS A 379 10.54 -28.01 27.66
N ASN A 380 9.39 -27.39 27.36
CA ASN A 380 9.25 -26.59 26.13
C ASN A 380 8.25 -25.42 26.26
N LYS A 381 8.76 -24.23 25.88
CA LYS A 381 8.09 -22.95 25.52
C LYS A 381 7.96 -21.89 26.64
N LYS A 382 8.91 -20.94 26.54
CA LYS A 382 9.03 -19.60 27.18
C LYS A 382 9.58 -19.57 28.61
N PRO A 383 10.82 -19.08 28.82
CA PRO A 383 11.43 -18.93 30.15
C PRO A 383 10.88 -17.74 30.97
N ASN A 384 9.65 -17.28 30.70
CA ASN A 384 9.10 -16.04 31.26
C ASN A 384 8.11 -16.25 32.41
N SER A 385 7.76 -17.48 32.79
CA SER A 385 7.07 -17.70 34.07
C SER A 385 8.12 -17.67 35.18
N LEU A 386 8.52 -16.47 35.58
CA LEU A 386 9.23 -16.27 36.84
C LEU A 386 8.33 -16.80 37.96
N ILE A 387 8.91 -17.55 38.91
CA ILE A 387 8.19 -17.94 40.12
C ILE A 387 7.92 -16.63 40.88
N ASP A 388 6.66 -16.39 41.25
CA ASP A 388 6.26 -15.19 41.97
C ASP A 388 7.11 -15.02 43.24
N GLU A 389 7.60 -13.81 43.50
CA GLU A 389 8.42 -13.52 44.67
C GLU A 389 7.70 -13.87 45.98
N LYS A 390 6.37 -13.70 46.02
CA LYS A 390 5.53 -14.12 47.16
C LYS A 390 5.53 -15.63 47.36
N ILE A 391 5.58 -16.41 46.27
CA ILE A 391 5.67 -17.87 46.33
C ILE A 391 7.05 -18.28 46.86
N ILE A 392 8.11 -17.60 46.43
CA ILE A 392 9.48 -17.85 46.92
C ILE A 392 9.59 -17.50 48.41
N ASP A 393 9.01 -16.38 48.84
CA ASP A 393 9.02 -15.97 50.26
C ASP A 393 8.18 -16.93 51.13
N HIS A 394 7.10 -17.50 50.57
CA HIS A 394 6.33 -18.56 51.21
C HIS A 394 7.14 -19.85 51.35
N TRP A 395 7.80 -20.29 50.27
CA TRP A 395 8.70 -21.44 50.31
C TRP A 395 9.84 -21.23 51.31
N PHE A 396 10.38 -20.01 51.38
CA PHE A 396 11.44 -19.64 52.31
C PHE A 396 10.98 -19.76 53.77
N SER A 397 9.76 -19.30 54.05
CA SER A 397 9.17 -19.40 55.39
C SER A 397 8.96 -20.86 55.80
N ASN A 398 8.48 -21.70 54.89
CA ASN A 398 8.25 -23.12 55.17
C ASN A 398 9.55 -23.92 55.29
N LEU A 399 10.55 -23.66 54.43
CA LEU A 399 11.87 -24.28 54.53
C LEU A 399 12.59 -23.87 55.82
N LYS A 400 12.37 -22.65 56.32
CA LYS A 400 12.89 -22.21 57.62
C LYS A 400 12.32 -23.00 58.78
N LEU A 401 11.02 -23.28 58.72
CA LEU A 401 10.31 -24.05 59.74
C LEU A 401 10.77 -25.50 59.71
N GLU A 402 10.90 -26.10 58.52
CA GLU A 402 11.24 -27.52 58.36
C GLU A 402 12.73 -27.82 58.56
N PHE A 403 13.63 -26.90 58.17
CA PHE A 403 15.08 -27.11 58.17
C PHE A 403 15.82 -26.08 59.04
N SER A 404 15.38 -25.86 60.27
CA SER A 404 15.92 -24.80 61.15
C SER A 404 17.45 -24.83 61.35
N ASN A 405 18.07 -26.01 61.38
CA ASN A 405 19.52 -26.17 61.57
C ASN A 405 20.33 -26.08 60.26
N ASP A 406 19.72 -26.36 59.11
CA ASP A 406 20.35 -26.38 57.77
C ASP A 406 19.87 -25.23 56.87
N PHE A 407 19.08 -24.32 57.43
CA PHE A 407 18.38 -23.25 56.73
C PHE A 407 19.30 -22.36 55.89
N ASN A 408 20.53 -22.13 56.36
CA ASN A 408 21.53 -21.31 55.68
C ASN A 408 21.85 -21.82 54.25
N ALA A 409 21.80 -23.13 54.01
CA ALA A 409 22.01 -23.70 52.68
C ALA A 409 20.87 -23.32 51.70
N PHE A 410 19.62 -23.30 52.19
CA PHE A 410 18.45 -22.88 51.42
C PHE A 410 18.43 -21.37 51.19
N VAL A 411 18.87 -20.58 52.18
CA VAL A 411 18.99 -19.11 52.08
C VAL A 411 19.93 -18.69 50.97
N ASN A 412 21.09 -19.34 50.88
CA ASN A 412 22.07 -19.03 49.84
C ASN A 412 21.53 -19.37 48.44
N LEU A 413 20.91 -20.54 48.28
CA LEU A 413 20.30 -20.97 47.01
C LEU A 413 19.19 -20.01 46.53
N ILE A 414 18.34 -19.55 47.43
CA ILE A 414 17.23 -18.62 47.11
C ILE A 414 17.74 -17.21 46.84
N ARG A 415 18.74 -16.74 47.60
CA ARG A 415 19.39 -15.45 47.37
C ARG A 415 20.06 -15.41 46.00
N GLU A 416 20.77 -16.47 45.61
CA GLU A 416 21.33 -16.64 44.27
C GLU A 416 20.28 -16.58 43.15
N TYR A 417 19.11 -17.20 43.37
CA TYR A 417 18.00 -17.14 42.41
C TYR A 417 17.42 -15.73 42.27
N LYS A 418 17.18 -15.01 43.37
CA LYS A 418 16.70 -13.62 43.34
C LYS A 418 17.67 -12.71 42.59
N LEU A 419 18.98 -12.88 42.81
CA LEU A 419 20.03 -12.17 42.08
C LEU A 419 19.92 -12.41 40.56
N LYS A 420 19.86 -13.67 40.13
CA LYS A 420 19.72 -14.01 38.70
C LYS A 420 18.45 -13.44 38.06
N CYS A 421 17.36 -13.32 38.82
CA CYS A 421 16.12 -12.72 38.33
C CYS A 421 16.26 -11.20 38.16
N ALA A 422 16.87 -10.53 39.14
CA ALA A 422 17.20 -9.10 39.06
C ALA A 422 18.13 -8.81 37.87
N GLU A 423 19.16 -9.63 37.70
CA GLU A 423 20.09 -9.55 36.59
C GLU A 423 19.40 -9.69 35.22
N LYS A 424 18.59 -10.74 35.03
CA LYS A 424 17.81 -10.91 33.79
C LYS A 424 16.89 -9.74 33.52
N ARG A 425 16.29 -9.16 34.55
CA ARG A 425 15.42 -7.97 34.43
C ARG A 425 16.22 -6.77 33.94
N VAL A 426 17.40 -6.52 34.51
CA VAL A 426 18.29 -5.42 34.10
C VAL A 426 18.79 -5.62 32.66
N PHE A 427 19.27 -6.80 32.28
CA PHE A 427 19.66 -7.07 30.89
C PHE A 427 18.50 -6.95 29.89
N GLY A 428 17.29 -7.33 30.31
CA GLY A 428 16.08 -7.08 29.53
C GLY A 428 15.79 -5.59 29.31
N LEU A 429 16.06 -4.75 30.32
CA LEU A 429 15.92 -3.30 30.22
C LEU A 429 17.03 -2.66 29.38
N LEU A 430 18.26 -3.15 29.46
CA LEU A 430 19.38 -2.73 28.62
C LEU A 430 19.10 -2.97 27.14
N LYS A 431 18.66 -4.19 26.79
CA LYS A 431 18.29 -4.52 25.41
C LYS A 431 17.15 -3.63 24.88
N LYS A 432 16.21 -3.24 25.75
CA LYS A 432 15.16 -2.27 25.40
C LYS A 432 15.74 -0.87 25.18
N TRP A 433 16.65 -0.41 26.05
CA TRP A 433 17.34 0.85 25.90
C TRP A 433 18.11 0.95 24.59
N GLU A 434 18.90 -0.06 24.25
CA GLU A 434 19.63 -0.15 22.98
C GLU A 434 18.68 -0.07 21.78
N THR A 435 17.53 -0.74 21.88
CA THR A 435 16.49 -0.68 20.85
C THR A 435 15.92 0.74 20.70
N TYR A 436 15.81 1.50 21.80
CA TYR A 436 15.36 2.89 21.77
C TYR A 436 16.40 3.80 21.14
N CYS A 437 17.65 3.74 21.60
CA CYS A 437 18.77 4.50 21.04
C CYS A 437 18.96 4.21 19.53
N SER A 438 18.94 2.94 19.13
CA SER A 438 19.06 2.55 17.71
C SER A 438 17.94 3.16 16.85
N LYS A 439 16.71 3.19 17.37
CA LYS A 439 15.57 3.76 16.64
C LYS A 439 15.62 5.29 16.59
N VAL A 440 16.01 5.96 17.67
CA VAL A 440 16.21 7.42 17.70
C VAL A 440 17.31 7.82 16.72
N ASN A 441 18.43 7.11 16.71
CA ASN A 441 19.53 7.36 15.76
C ASN A 441 19.09 7.17 14.30
N ARG A 442 18.23 6.20 14.00
CA ARG A 442 17.64 6.03 12.65
C ARG A 442 16.78 7.23 12.21
N LEU A 443 16.26 8.01 13.15
CA LEU A 443 15.51 9.24 12.87
C LEU A 443 16.44 10.46 12.67
N GLY A 444 17.76 10.29 12.77
CA GLY A 444 18.73 11.39 12.67
C GLY A 444 18.75 12.30 13.91
N LEU A 445 18.37 11.74 15.06
CA LEU A 445 18.37 12.38 16.38
C LEU A 445 19.35 11.66 17.29
N ASN A 446 19.80 12.32 18.35
CA ASN A 446 20.63 11.71 19.39
C ASN A 446 19.83 11.58 20.69
N MET A 447 20.04 10.48 21.41
CA MET A 447 19.49 10.25 22.74
C MET A 447 20.35 10.98 23.77
N GLU A 448 19.82 12.03 24.40
CA GLU A 448 20.52 12.81 25.43
C GLU A 448 20.24 12.28 26.84
N THR A 449 19.07 11.65 27.02
CA THR A 449 18.75 10.93 28.25
C THR A 449 19.82 9.89 28.53
N LYS A 450 20.38 9.87 29.74
CA LYS A 450 21.42 8.92 30.11
C LYS A 450 20.78 7.57 30.43
N LEU A 451 21.51 6.49 30.14
CA LEU A 451 21.10 5.13 30.48
C LEU A 451 20.79 4.99 31.98
N TYR A 452 21.56 5.70 32.82
CA TYR A 452 21.37 5.70 34.27
C TYR A 452 19.97 6.18 34.66
N ASP A 453 19.55 7.34 34.15
CA ASP A 453 18.26 7.95 34.48
C ASP A 453 17.09 7.04 34.05
N TYR A 454 17.25 6.35 32.92
CA TYR A 454 16.29 5.36 32.43
C TYR A 454 16.20 4.12 33.33
N LEU A 455 17.34 3.54 33.71
CA LEU A 455 17.36 2.34 34.55
C LEU A 455 16.84 2.65 35.95
N ASP A 456 17.28 3.76 36.54
CA ASP A 456 16.85 4.20 37.87
C ASP A 456 15.33 4.43 37.92
N SER A 457 14.78 5.15 36.93
CA SER A 457 13.33 5.41 36.85
C SER A 457 12.51 4.12 36.79
N ILE A 458 12.92 3.13 35.98
CA ILE A 458 12.14 1.89 35.84
C ILE A 458 12.30 0.97 37.05
N LEU A 459 13.50 0.90 37.62
CA LEU A 459 13.79 0.04 38.77
C LEU A 459 13.16 0.59 40.06
N THR A 460 12.98 1.91 40.17
CA THR A 460 12.24 2.56 41.27
C THR A 460 10.72 2.53 41.10
N GLY A 461 10.22 1.96 39.99
CA GLY A 461 8.79 1.65 39.82
C GLY A 461 8.05 2.50 38.78
N THR A 462 8.74 3.39 38.06
CA THR A 462 8.11 4.16 36.98
C THR A 462 7.74 3.24 35.82
N LEU A 463 6.47 3.29 35.40
CA LEU A 463 6.02 2.59 34.20
C LEU A 463 6.70 3.17 32.96
N ILE A 464 7.18 2.31 32.05
CA ILE A 464 7.87 2.70 30.82
C ILE A 464 7.04 3.70 29.99
N GLU A 465 5.72 3.55 30.01
CA GLU A 465 4.78 4.39 29.26
C GLU A 465 4.76 5.85 29.72
N ASN A 466 5.19 6.10 30.97
CA ASN A 466 5.23 7.42 31.59
C ASN A 466 6.62 8.08 31.49
N LEU A 467 7.57 7.44 30.82
CA LEU A 467 8.91 8.01 30.63
C LEU A 467 8.90 9.06 29.50
N SER A 468 9.67 10.11 29.69
CA SER A 468 10.01 11.09 28.66
C SER A 468 11.52 11.07 28.43
N PHE A 469 11.92 11.29 27.18
CA PHE A 469 13.30 11.22 26.73
C PHE A 469 13.71 12.58 26.18
N GLU A 470 14.80 13.14 26.70
CA GLU A 470 15.50 14.28 26.11
C GLU A 470 16.28 13.83 24.87
N LEU A 471 16.07 14.54 23.76
CA LEU A 471 16.69 14.29 22.46
C LEU A 471 17.37 15.55 21.93
N SER A 472 18.36 15.38 21.07
CA SER A 472 18.97 16.45 20.26
C SER A 472 19.01 16.06 18.78
N CYS A 473 19.35 17.02 17.93
CA CYS A 473 19.58 16.76 16.50
C CYS A 473 21.02 17.15 16.12
N ASN A 474 21.44 16.78 14.92
CA ASN A 474 22.82 17.03 14.47
C ASN A 474 23.12 18.50 14.09
N CYS A 475 22.17 19.42 14.25
CA CYS A 475 22.40 20.85 14.04
C CYS A 475 22.85 21.48 15.35
N SER A 476 24.06 22.06 15.37
CA SER A 476 24.68 22.66 16.56
C SER A 476 23.85 23.76 17.22
N ASP A 477 23.02 24.45 16.43
CA ASP A 477 22.31 25.65 16.87
C ASP A 477 20.87 25.36 17.31
N HIS A 478 20.48 24.08 17.36
CA HIS A 478 19.14 23.66 17.79
C HIS A 478 19.14 23.18 19.24
N GLU A 479 18.21 23.71 20.03
CA GLU A 479 18.02 23.30 21.42
C GLU A 479 17.56 21.83 21.54
N LYS A 480 17.92 21.23 22.68
CA LYS A 480 17.43 19.90 23.09
C LYS A 480 15.92 19.95 23.35
N PHE A 481 15.24 18.82 23.21
CA PHE A 481 13.79 18.74 23.38
C PHE A 481 13.35 17.41 23.98
N TRP A 482 12.25 17.45 24.75
CA TRP A 482 11.69 16.29 25.42
C TRP A 482 10.61 15.60 24.58
N VAL A 483 10.59 14.27 24.61
CA VAL A 483 9.62 13.44 23.90
C VAL A 483 9.11 12.31 24.79
N ASP A 484 7.79 12.25 24.99
CA ASP A 484 7.15 11.14 25.69
C ASP A 484 7.38 9.81 24.98
N TYR A 485 7.46 8.72 25.73
CA TYR A 485 7.63 7.36 25.21
C TYR A 485 6.71 7.03 24.02
N LYS A 486 5.43 7.36 24.11
CA LYS A 486 4.42 7.14 23.05
C LYS A 486 4.74 7.83 21.71
N HIS A 487 5.58 8.86 21.75
CA HIS A 487 5.98 9.66 20.59
C HIS A 487 7.44 9.45 20.17
N LEU A 488 8.23 8.71 20.96
CA LEU A 488 9.67 8.50 20.72
C LEU A 488 9.98 8.01 19.30
N TYR A 489 9.17 7.10 18.76
CA TYR A 489 9.37 6.53 17.42
C TYR A 489 8.90 7.42 16.26
N ARG A 490 8.30 8.57 16.56
CA ARG A 490 7.89 9.58 15.58
C ARG A 490 8.52 10.94 15.89
N ALA A 491 9.51 10.96 16.77
CA ALA A 491 10.22 12.16 17.16
C ALA A 491 10.84 12.82 15.93
N VAL A 492 10.69 14.14 15.84
CA VAL A 492 11.36 14.98 14.85
C VAL A 492 11.84 16.23 15.55
N CYS A 493 13.04 16.71 15.20
CA CYS A 493 13.50 17.99 15.69
C CYS A 493 12.51 19.09 15.23
N PRO A 494 11.93 19.89 16.14
CA PRO A 494 10.96 20.92 15.78
C PRO A 494 11.49 21.92 14.75
N SER A 495 12.75 22.33 14.90
CA SER A 495 13.42 23.30 14.04
C SER A 495 13.80 22.70 12.68
N CYS A 496 14.49 21.56 12.65
CA CYS A 496 14.80 20.87 11.38
C CYS A 496 13.54 20.46 10.63
N SER A 497 12.49 20.03 11.33
CA SER A 497 11.24 19.63 10.72
C SER A 497 10.55 20.82 10.04
N ARG A 498 10.67 22.04 10.56
CA ARG A 498 10.08 23.23 9.92
C ARG A 498 10.87 23.64 8.69
N ILE A 499 12.19 23.67 8.76
CA ILE A 499 13.08 23.99 7.62
C ILE A 499 12.93 22.95 6.50
N ASN A 500 12.85 21.66 6.85
CA ASN A 500 12.72 20.57 5.87
C ASN A 500 11.29 20.36 5.35
N LYS A 501 10.25 20.64 6.13
CA LYS A 501 8.84 20.59 5.67
C LYS A 501 8.39 21.86 4.95
N SER A 502 9.14 22.95 5.08
CA SER A 502 8.98 24.12 4.23
C SER A 502 9.44 23.77 2.82
N HIS A 503 8.52 23.23 2.02
CA HIS A 503 8.74 23.00 0.58
C HIS A 503 9.30 24.25 -0.13
N SER A 504 9.01 25.44 0.38
CA SER A 504 9.52 26.69 -0.15
C SER A 504 10.99 26.94 0.12
N TYR A 505 11.58 26.49 1.23
CA TYR A 505 12.98 26.78 1.56
C TYR A 505 13.97 26.06 0.63
N ARG A 506 13.84 24.73 0.48
CA ARG A 506 14.74 23.95 -0.39
C ARG A 506 14.54 24.28 -1.86
N ASP A 507 13.29 24.48 -2.28
CA ASP A 507 13.01 24.93 -3.64
C ASP A 507 13.58 26.32 -3.88
N PHE A 508 13.51 27.24 -2.91
CA PHE A 508 14.06 28.58 -3.05
C PHE A 508 15.57 28.59 -3.14
N VAL A 509 16.29 27.89 -2.25
CA VAL A 509 17.76 27.83 -2.32
C VAL A 509 18.19 27.34 -3.70
N ARG A 510 17.53 26.30 -4.22
CA ARG A 510 17.77 25.81 -5.57
C ARG A 510 17.43 26.85 -6.65
N GLU A 511 16.26 27.50 -6.58
CA GLU A 511 15.85 28.51 -7.56
C GLU A 511 16.71 29.78 -7.51
N ALA A 512 17.19 30.19 -6.33
CA ALA A 512 18.07 31.33 -6.12
C ALA A 512 19.49 31.04 -6.61
N GLU A 513 20.02 29.83 -6.34
CA GLU A 513 21.31 29.36 -6.89
C GLU A 513 21.26 29.29 -8.42
N LEU A 514 20.17 28.78 -9.00
CA LEU A 514 19.96 28.72 -10.45
C LEU A 514 19.82 30.11 -11.09
N ARG A 515 19.37 31.12 -10.34
CA ARG A 515 18.98 32.45 -10.85
C ARG A 515 19.78 33.59 -10.21
N ASN A 516 20.96 33.30 -9.68
CA ASN A 516 21.80 34.20 -8.87
C ASN A 516 21.96 35.60 -9.51
N ALA A 517 22.08 35.67 -10.84
CA ALA A 517 22.20 36.94 -11.58
C ALA A 517 20.97 37.85 -11.54
N ARG A 518 19.75 37.32 -11.32
CA ARG A 518 18.49 38.08 -11.36
C ARG A 518 17.98 38.51 -9.99
N PHE A 519 18.36 37.81 -8.92
CA PHE A 519 17.94 38.15 -7.55
C PHE A 519 18.89 39.12 -6.84
N LYS A 520 20.11 39.31 -7.36
CA LYS A 520 21.13 40.21 -6.77
C LYS A 520 21.38 39.93 -5.26
N LEU A 521 21.16 38.69 -4.83
CA LEU A 521 21.21 38.27 -3.43
C LEU A 521 22.21 37.13 -3.28
N THR A 522 23.12 37.28 -2.32
CA THR A 522 24.01 36.20 -1.92
C THR A 522 23.26 35.17 -1.08
N LYS A 523 23.74 33.92 -1.06
CA LYS A 523 23.22 32.85 -0.19
C LYS A 523 23.16 33.29 1.28
N PHE A 524 24.18 34.04 1.72
CA PHE A 524 24.27 34.56 3.08
C PHE A 524 23.20 35.61 3.40
N GLU A 525 22.95 36.58 2.51
CA GLU A 525 21.89 37.57 2.70
C GLU A 525 20.49 36.93 2.73
N PHE A 526 20.30 35.88 1.94
CA PHE A 526 19.08 35.08 1.99
C PHE A 526 18.90 34.38 3.35
N GLU A 527 19.90 33.61 3.79
CA GLU A 527 19.86 32.91 5.08
C GLU A 527 19.63 33.89 6.24
N SER A 528 20.28 35.06 6.18
CA SER A 528 20.09 36.15 7.14
C SER A 528 18.64 36.65 7.20
N ARG A 529 17.99 36.90 6.04
CA ARG A 529 16.59 37.35 6.00
C ARG A 529 15.61 36.30 6.51
N ILE A 530 15.81 35.03 6.17
CA ILE A 530 14.98 33.93 6.70
C ILE A 530 15.13 33.79 8.21
N ASN A 531 16.37 33.86 8.70
CA ASN A 531 16.64 33.79 10.13
C ASN A 531 16.07 34.99 10.88
N GLN A 532 16.06 36.18 10.29
CA GLN A 532 15.38 37.36 10.84
C GLN A 532 13.87 37.16 10.92
N GLU A 533 13.25 36.56 9.90
CA GLU A 533 11.81 36.24 9.93
C GLU A 533 11.48 35.22 11.03
N PHE A 534 12.32 34.19 11.20
CA PHE A 534 12.11 33.18 12.25
C PHE A 534 12.38 33.67 13.68
N LYS A 535 13.01 34.83 13.84
CA LYS A 535 13.17 35.48 15.15
C LYS A 535 11.92 36.25 15.60
N LYS A 536 10.94 36.49 14.73
CA LYS A 536 9.69 37.18 15.09
C LYS A 536 8.77 36.31 15.96
N PRO A 537 7.87 36.90 16.77
CA PRO A 537 6.78 36.19 17.42
C PRO A 537 5.95 35.36 16.43
N ARG A 538 5.44 34.21 16.87
CA ARG A 538 4.86 33.17 15.99
C ARG A 538 3.67 33.67 15.16
N ASP A 539 2.90 34.59 15.69
CA ASP A 539 1.73 35.24 15.08
C ASP A 539 2.11 36.33 14.06
N GLU A 540 3.35 36.81 14.09
CA GLU A 540 3.88 37.85 13.18
C GLU A 540 4.77 37.28 12.07
N GLN A 541 5.08 35.97 12.10
CA GLN A 541 5.92 35.30 11.10
C GLN A 541 5.18 35.13 9.77
N GLN A 542 5.78 35.62 8.69
CA GLN A 542 5.35 35.33 7.33
C GLN A 542 5.72 33.89 6.93
N LYS A 543 4.96 33.30 6.00
CA LYS A 543 5.40 32.05 5.38
C LYS A 543 6.64 32.34 4.54
N VAL A 544 7.61 31.43 4.54
CA VAL A 544 8.84 31.55 3.74
C VAL A 544 8.55 31.78 2.23
N CYS A 545 7.42 31.27 1.70
CA CYS A 545 7.01 31.49 0.31
C CYS A 545 6.45 32.89 0.01
N GLU A 546 6.04 33.63 1.04
CA GLU A 546 5.40 34.95 0.96
C GLU A 546 6.40 36.10 1.15
N ILE A 547 7.60 35.81 1.66
CA ILE A 547 8.70 36.78 1.78
C ILE A 547 9.06 37.32 0.40
N LEU A 548 9.13 38.64 0.28
CA LEU A 548 9.42 39.35 -0.97
C LEU A 548 10.94 39.47 -1.19
N PHE A 549 11.37 39.16 -2.41
CA PHE A 549 12.76 39.31 -2.85
C PHE A 549 12.85 40.26 -4.04
N PRO A 550 13.90 41.08 -4.12
CA PRO A 550 14.19 41.88 -5.30
C PRO A 550 14.52 40.96 -6.48
N PHE A 551 13.97 41.28 -7.66
CA PHE A 551 14.14 40.55 -8.91
C PHE A 551 14.29 41.51 -10.07
N ILE A 552 15.22 41.24 -10.98
CA ILE A 552 15.49 42.09 -12.15
C ILE A 552 14.98 41.42 -13.43
N CYS A 553 14.08 42.11 -14.14
CA CYS A 553 13.67 41.77 -15.49
C CYS A 553 14.43 42.63 -16.52
N ASN A 554 14.96 41.99 -17.56
CA ASN A 554 15.69 42.68 -18.62
C ASN A 554 14.85 43.72 -19.38
N ASN A 555 13.52 43.56 -19.41
CA ASN A 555 12.61 44.46 -20.14
C ASN A 555 11.96 45.52 -19.23
N HIS A 556 11.76 45.23 -17.95
CA HIS A 556 10.93 46.06 -17.05
C HIS A 556 11.65 46.51 -15.76
N GLY A 557 12.94 46.19 -15.58
CA GLY A 557 13.73 46.64 -14.44
C GLY A 557 13.53 45.82 -13.16
N GLU A 558 13.89 46.41 -12.02
CA GLU A 558 13.86 45.76 -10.69
C GLU A 558 12.48 45.88 -10.02
N PHE A 559 11.98 44.79 -9.46
CA PHE A 559 10.73 44.75 -8.68
C PHE A 559 10.80 43.67 -7.58
N TYR A 560 9.89 43.76 -6.61
CA TYR A 560 9.79 42.81 -5.52
C TYR A 560 8.74 41.73 -5.81
N ILE A 561 9.11 40.47 -5.60
CA ILE A 561 8.21 39.35 -5.88
C ILE A 561 8.43 38.21 -4.89
N SER A 562 7.34 37.56 -4.52
CA SER A 562 7.35 36.37 -3.65
C SER A 562 7.68 35.12 -4.45
N MET A 563 8.02 34.06 -3.74
CA MET A 563 8.48 32.83 -4.40
C MET A 563 7.41 31.95 -4.98
N GLU A 564 6.24 32.02 -4.38
CA GLU A 564 5.04 31.45 -4.98
C GLU A 564 4.82 32.06 -6.37
N ARG A 565 4.90 33.39 -6.48
CA ARG A 565 4.68 34.10 -7.74
C ARG A 565 5.75 33.84 -8.80
N ILE A 566 7.03 33.78 -8.42
CA ILE A 566 8.11 33.48 -9.39
C ILE A 566 7.98 32.10 -10.01
N LYS A 567 7.54 31.09 -9.23
CA LYS A 567 7.29 29.74 -9.75
C LYS A 567 6.16 29.75 -10.78
N ASP A 568 5.10 30.51 -10.51
CA ASP A 568 3.95 30.62 -11.41
C ASP A 568 4.32 31.28 -12.75
N TYR A 569 5.25 32.24 -12.73
CA TYR A 569 5.64 33.00 -13.93
C TYR A 569 6.83 32.41 -14.71
N ASN A 570 7.33 31.23 -14.35
CA ASN A 570 8.27 30.43 -15.16
C ASN A 570 9.49 31.20 -15.71
N ASN A 571 10.09 32.09 -14.90
CA ASN A 571 11.22 32.99 -15.21
C ASN A 571 10.90 34.32 -15.93
N TRP A 572 9.63 34.67 -16.09
CA TRP A 572 9.21 35.95 -16.66
C TRP A 572 8.76 36.88 -15.52
N CYS A 573 8.90 38.20 -15.70
CA CYS A 573 8.14 39.10 -14.83
C CYS A 573 6.65 38.96 -15.17
N ALA A 574 5.77 39.39 -14.27
CA ALA A 574 4.32 39.27 -14.47
C ALA A 574 3.89 39.81 -15.86
N GLU A 575 4.44 40.95 -16.27
CA GLU A 575 4.13 41.58 -17.56
C GLU A 575 4.62 40.72 -18.75
N CYS A 576 5.90 40.35 -18.79
CA CYS A 576 6.39 39.53 -19.90
C CYS A 576 5.76 38.10 -19.92
N TYR A 577 5.40 37.56 -18.75
CA TYR A 577 4.72 36.26 -18.66
C TYR A 577 3.36 36.33 -19.35
N HIS A 578 2.60 37.38 -19.08
CA HIS A 578 1.28 37.58 -19.67
C HIS A 578 1.35 37.81 -21.18
N ASP A 579 2.39 38.47 -21.68
CA ASP A 579 2.57 38.65 -23.12
C ASP A 579 2.94 37.36 -23.86
N SER A 580 3.80 36.52 -23.27
CA SER A 580 4.28 35.27 -23.92
C SER A 580 3.29 34.10 -23.83
N SER A 581 2.38 34.11 -22.85
CA SER A 581 1.41 33.02 -22.61
C SER A 581 0.01 33.29 -23.16
N ARG A 582 -0.23 34.46 -23.79
CA ARG A 582 -1.55 34.84 -24.30
C ARG A 582 -1.97 33.99 -25.51
N LEU A 583 -3.01 33.19 -25.34
CA LEU A 583 -3.65 32.50 -26.47
C LEU A 583 -4.46 33.50 -27.30
N ILE A 584 -4.28 33.48 -28.61
CA ILE A 584 -5.12 34.24 -29.54
C ILE A 584 -6.50 33.56 -29.71
N GLY A 585 -7.54 34.31 -30.08
CA GLY A 585 -8.91 33.80 -30.20
C GLY A 585 -9.04 32.51 -31.02
N ARG A 586 -8.28 32.39 -32.12
CA ARG A 586 -8.21 31.17 -32.94
C ARG A 586 -7.69 29.94 -32.18
N GLN A 587 -6.70 30.10 -31.30
CA GLN A 587 -6.14 29.01 -30.49
C GLN A 587 -7.11 28.56 -29.40
N ILE A 588 -7.85 29.51 -28.81
CA ILE A 588 -8.90 29.22 -27.83
C ILE A 588 -10.01 28.38 -28.47
N LEU A 589 -10.51 28.80 -29.64
CA LEU A 589 -11.49 28.02 -30.40
C LEU A 589 -10.98 26.64 -30.80
N ALA A 590 -9.76 26.55 -31.34
CA ALA A 590 -9.17 25.28 -31.75
C ALA A 590 -9.06 24.29 -30.58
N ARG A 591 -8.73 24.78 -29.37
CA ARG A 591 -8.77 23.97 -28.14
C ARG A 591 -10.18 23.49 -27.82
N GLY A 592 -11.17 24.37 -27.82
CA GLY A 592 -12.57 23.98 -27.63
C GLY A 592 -13.00 22.85 -28.57
N TYR A 593 -12.74 23.01 -29.88
CA TYR A 593 -13.05 22.00 -30.88
C TYR A 593 -12.36 20.67 -30.63
N LYS A 594 -11.05 20.69 -30.31
CA LYS A 594 -10.26 19.48 -30.03
C LYS A 594 -10.85 18.64 -28.89
N TYR A 595 -11.44 19.28 -27.89
CA TYR A 595 -12.00 18.61 -26.71
C TYR A 595 -13.53 18.55 -26.70
N ASN A 596 -14.19 18.87 -27.82
CA ASN A 596 -15.64 18.87 -27.97
C ASN A 596 -16.35 19.82 -26.99
N PHE A 597 -15.81 21.02 -26.81
CA PHE A 597 -16.43 22.12 -26.08
C PHE A 597 -16.71 23.31 -26.99
N ILE A 598 -17.79 24.01 -26.69
CA ILE A 598 -18.20 25.26 -27.31
C ILE A 598 -17.87 26.37 -26.32
N LEU A 599 -17.19 27.41 -26.79
CA LEU A 599 -16.95 28.61 -25.99
C LEU A 599 -18.23 29.45 -25.97
N GLU A 600 -18.75 29.70 -24.77
CA GLU A 600 -19.95 30.52 -24.55
C GLU A 600 -19.57 32.00 -24.36
N THR A 601 -18.34 32.28 -23.91
CA THR A 601 -17.83 33.64 -23.80
C THR A 601 -17.55 34.23 -25.20
N PRO A 602 -18.07 35.42 -25.55
CA PRO A 602 -17.83 36.03 -26.86
C PRO A 602 -16.35 36.29 -27.13
N LEU A 603 -15.88 35.99 -28.35
CA LEU A 603 -14.49 36.22 -28.75
C LEU A 603 -14.10 37.70 -28.80
N SER A 604 -15.00 38.56 -29.25
CA SER A 604 -14.76 40.02 -29.27
C SER A 604 -14.43 40.55 -27.88
N TYR A 605 -15.18 40.10 -26.87
CA TYR A 605 -14.90 40.42 -25.48
C TYR A 605 -13.52 39.93 -25.04
N ILE A 606 -13.10 38.72 -25.45
CA ILE A 606 -11.77 38.17 -25.10
C ILE A 606 -10.62 38.95 -25.76
N GLU A 607 -10.83 39.41 -27.00
CA GLU A 607 -9.83 40.14 -27.78
C GLU A 607 -9.59 41.56 -27.25
N GLU A 608 -10.60 42.20 -26.66
CA GLU A 608 -10.52 43.56 -26.08
C GLU A 608 -9.84 43.62 -24.69
N LEU A 609 -9.61 42.48 -24.03
CA LEU A 609 -9.06 42.45 -22.66
C LEU A 609 -7.57 42.78 -22.62
N LYS A 610 -7.19 43.66 -21.68
CA LYS A 610 -5.78 44.05 -21.40
C LYS A 610 -5.05 43.10 -20.43
N GLN A 611 -5.76 42.37 -19.56
CA GLN A 611 -5.17 41.47 -18.54
C GLN A 611 -5.95 40.14 -18.41
N PRO A 612 -5.52 39.04 -19.07
CA PRO A 612 -6.32 37.81 -19.18
C PRO A 612 -6.40 36.95 -17.90
N THR A 613 -5.42 37.00 -17.00
CA THR A 613 -5.22 35.96 -15.94
C THR A 613 -6.22 35.95 -14.78
N ARG A 614 -7.12 36.95 -14.74
CA ARG A 614 -8.19 37.04 -13.73
C ARG A 614 -9.57 36.66 -14.27
N GLU A 615 -9.72 36.55 -15.59
CA GLU A 615 -11.03 36.34 -16.22
C GLU A 615 -11.30 34.85 -16.47
N VAL A 616 -12.58 34.49 -16.51
CA VAL A 616 -13.03 33.10 -16.50
C VAL A 616 -13.90 32.84 -17.71
N PHE A 617 -13.34 32.14 -18.71
CA PHE A 617 -14.05 31.66 -19.89
C PHE A 617 -15.09 30.63 -19.52
N LEU A 618 -16.29 30.77 -20.07
CA LEU A 618 -17.39 29.84 -19.93
C LEU A 618 -17.42 28.90 -21.15
N TRP A 619 -17.47 27.61 -20.87
CA TRP A 619 -17.50 26.55 -21.87
C TRP A 619 -18.74 25.69 -21.69
N SER A 620 -19.27 25.12 -22.76
CA SER A 620 -20.30 24.08 -22.75
C SER A 620 -19.85 22.85 -23.54
N CYS A 621 -20.24 21.64 -23.13
CA CYS A 621 -19.93 20.44 -23.91
C CYS A 621 -20.79 20.40 -25.19
N LYS A 622 -20.14 20.17 -26.34
CA LYS A 622 -20.79 20.04 -27.65
C LYS A 622 -21.88 18.96 -27.66
N TYR A 623 -21.67 17.86 -26.94
CA TYR A 623 -22.62 16.73 -26.89
C TYR A 623 -23.54 16.78 -25.68
N HIS A 624 -23.18 17.51 -24.63
CA HIS A 624 -23.98 17.70 -23.43
C HIS A 624 -24.02 19.20 -23.06
N PRO A 625 -24.83 20.03 -23.75
CA PRO A 625 -24.82 21.49 -23.56
C PRO A 625 -25.15 21.96 -22.13
N SER A 626 -25.76 21.08 -21.33
CA SER A 626 -26.00 21.29 -19.89
C SER A 626 -24.74 21.21 -19.03
N PHE A 627 -23.69 20.53 -19.50
CA PHE A 627 -22.37 20.52 -18.88
C PHE A 627 -21.68 21.83 -19.24
N LYS A 628 -21.62 22.75 -18.27
CA LYS A 628 -20.95 24.04 -18.41
C LYS A 628 -19.88 24.17 -17.35
N PHE A 629 -18.71 24.68 -17.73
CA PHE A 629 -17.64 24.92 -16.77
C PHE A 629 -16.85 26.17 -17.12
N LYS A 630 -16.06 26.58 -16.15
CA LYS A 630 -15.29 27.81 -16.12
C LYS A 630 -13.80 27.49 -16.20
N SER A 631 -13.03 28.21 -17.01
CA SER A 631 -11.57 28.09 -17.10
C SER A 631 -10.91 29.45 -17.26
N LYS A 632 -9.64 29.59 -16.87
CA LYS A 632 -8.87 30.79 -17.20
C LYS A 632 -8.27 30.69 -18.62
N PRO A 633 -7.76 31.78 -19.21
CA PRO A 633 -7.20 31.77 -20.56
C PRO A 633 -5.89 30.99 -20.69
N ASP A 634 -5.10 31.01 -19.63
CA ASP A 634 -3.84 30.29 -19.44
C ASP A 634 -4.03 28.86 -18.90
N ASP A 635 -5.28 28.48 -18.61
CA ASP A 635 -5.62 27.19 -18.01
C ASP A 635 -5.52 26.07 -19.05
N TYR A 636 -4.36 25.39 -19.08
CA TYR A 636 -4.16 24.14 -19.81
C TYR A 636 -5.13 23.03 -19.35
N SER A 637 -5.92 23.23 -18.29
CA SER A 637 -6.88 22.23 -17.84
C SER A 637 -8.00 21.96 -18.81
N LEU A 638 -8.22 22.72 -19.89
CA LEU A 638 -9.10 22.25 -20.99
C LEU A 638 -8.65 20.89 -21.55
N ASP A 639 -7.34 20.62 -21.52
CA ASP A 639 -6.76 19.36 -21.98
C ASP A 639 -7.03 18.20 -20.99
N LEU A 640 -7.36 18.54 -19.74
CA LEU A 640 -7.63 17.60 -18.63
C LEU A 640 -9.12 17.54 -18.25
N LYS A 641 -9.86 18.60 -18.54
CA LYS A 641 -11.29 18.75 -18.33
C LYS A 641 -11.97 18.13 -19.52
N SER A 642 -12.80 17.16 -19.22
CA SER A 642 -13.57 16.44 -20.20
C SER A 642 -14.95 16.32 -19.59
N CYS A 643 -16.00 16.41 -20.42
CA CYS A 643 -17.35 16.27 -19.88
C CYS A 643 -17.41 14.91 -19.19
N ASP A 644 -17.68 14.86 -17.88
CA ASP A 644 -17.67 13.63 -17.07
C ASP A 644 -18.54 12.51 -17.66
N ILE A 645 -19.54 12.92 -18.46
CA ILE A 645 -20.43 12.05 -19.23
C ILE A 645 -19.75 11.53 -20.50
N CYS A 646 -19.02 12.38 -21.24
CA CYS A 646 -18.25 12.00 -22.42
C CYS A 646 -16.94 11.28 -22.12
N SER A 647 -16.36 11.49 -20.94
CA SER A 647 -14.98 11.11 -20.61
C SER A 647 -14.84 9.84 -19.78
N GLY A 648 -15.96 9.28 -19.33
CA GLY A 648 -15.95 7.98 -18.66
C GLY A 648 -15.35 8.01 -17.25
N GLY A 649 -15.56 9.08 -16.48
CA GLY A 649 -15.38 9.06 -15.02
C GLY A 649 -16.16 7.91 -14.36
N LYS A 650 -15.95 7.63 -13.07
CA LYS A 650 -16.70 6.56 -12.36
C LYS A 650 -18.19 6.93 -12.35
N ILE A 651 -18.95 6.42 -13.31
CA ILE A 651 -20.40 6.65 -13.41
C ILE A 651 -21.06 5.89 -12.26
N THR A 652 -21.38 6.60 -11.18
CA THR A 652 -22.19 6.08 -10.06
C THR A 652 -23.65 5.96 -10.50
N ASN A 653 -24.44 5.12 -9.83
CA ASN A 653 -25.86 4.97 -10.16
C ASN A 653 -26.63 6.29 -9.98
N GLU A 654 -26.27 7.10 -8.98
CA GLU A 654 -26.73 8.49 -8.80
C GLU A 654 -26.50 9.35 -10.06
N ARG A 655 -25.34 9.23 -10.71
CA ARG A 655 -25.00 9.99 -11.92
C ARG A 655 -25.81 9.51 -13.13
N ILE A 656 -26.06 8.19 -13.24
CA ILE A 656 -26.96 7.64 -14.28
C ILE A 656 -28.37 8.21 -14.09
N MET A 657 -28.88 8.20 -12.85
CA MET A 657 -30.19 8.77 -12.52
C MET A 657 -30.27 10.26 -12.91
N ARG A 658 -29.29 11.08 -12.50
CA ARG A 658 -29.21 12.50 -12.89
C ARG A 658 -29.20 12.72 -14.39
N TYR A 659 -28.43 11.91 -15.12
CA TYR A 659 -28.39 11.96 -16.58
C TYR A 659 -29.75 11.66 -17.19
N LEU A 660 -30.43 10.60 -16.74
CA LEU A 660 -31.75 10.23 -17.23
C LEU A 660 -32.79 11.31 -16.92
N LEU A 661 -32.81 11.86 -15.70
CA LEU A 661 -33.68 12.99 -15.33
C LEU A 661 -33.41 14.23 -16.20
N THR A 662 -32.14 14.54 -16.45
CA THR A 662 -31.75 15.68 -17.29
C THR A 662 -32.23 15.52 -18.73
N ARG A 663 -32.14 14.30 -19.28
CA ARG A 663 -32.62 13.99 -20.63
C ARG A 663 -34.15 13.97 -20.70
N LEU A 664 -34.81 13.46 -19.68
CA LEU A 664 -36.27 13.37 -19.62
C LEU A 664 -36.93 14.75 -19.59
N PHE A 665 -36.34 15.69 -18.85
CA PHE A 665 -36.94 17.01 -18.63
C PHE A 665 -36.25 18.15 -19.38
N HIS A 666 -35.16 17.88 -20.10
CA HIS A 666 -34.34 18.90 -20.75
C HIS A 666 -33.90 20.02 -19.78
N LYS A 667 -33.64 19.66 -18.51
CA LYS A 667 -33.22 20.56 -17.42
C LYS A 667 -31.98 20.00 -16.74
N ASN A 668 -31.08 20.84 -16.25
CA ASN A 668 -29.87 20.38 -15.57
C ASN A 668 -30.18 20.00 -14.12
N PHE A 669 -29.99 18.73 -13.75
CA PHE A 669 -30.15 18.22 -12.37
C PHE A 669 -28.84 18.26 -11.54
N GLY A 670 -27.81 18.97 -12.03
CA GLY A 670 -26.55 19.20 -11.33
C GLY A 670 -25.53 18.06 -11.44
N GLU A 671 -24.24 18.40 -11.36
CA GLU A 671 -23.11 17.44 -11.40
C GLU A 671 -22.77 16.85 -10.03
N LYS A 672 -23.15 17.56 -8.97
CA LYS A 672 -22.97 17.17 -7.57
C LYS A 672 -24.33 17.12 -6.89
N PRO A 673 -24.47 16.37 -5.77
CA PRO A 673 -25.67 16.46 -4.97
C PRO A 673 -25.97 17.91 -4.58
N THR A 674 -27.24 18.30 -4.67
CA THR A 674 -27.71 19.64 -4.34
C THR A 674 -27.98 19.70 -2.85
N SER A 675 -27.32 20.62 -2.13
CA SER A 675 -27.54 20.77 -0.69
C SER A 675 -29.00 21.16 -0.43
N LEU A 676 -29.63 20.55 0.58
CA LEU A 676 -31.00 20.90 0.96
C LEU A 676 -31.11 22.38 1.34
N TYR A 677 -30.08 22.93 1.98
CA TYR A 677 -30.02 24.34 2.39
C TYR A 677 -30.03 25.31 1.19
N GLU A 678 -29.55 24.89 0.02
CA GLU A 678 -29.59 25.69 -1.20
C GLU A 678 -31.01 25.71 -1.83
N VAL A 679 -31.83 24.73 -1.49
CA VAL A 679 -33.18 24.55 -2.05
C VAL A 679 -34.25 25.07 -1.11
N ILE A 680 -34.13 24.75 0.18
CA ILE A 680 -35.10 25.06 1.23
C ILE A 680 -34.34 25.75 2.37
N PRO A 681 -34.61 27.04 2.62
CA PRO A 681 -34.03 27.77 3.73
C PRO A 681 -34.30 27.10 5.08
N PHE A 682 -33.33 27.14 6.00
CA PHE A 682 -33.40 26.44 7.28
C PHE A 682 -34.59 26.86 8.15
N ASP A 683 -34.95 28.15 8.12
CA ASP A 683 -36.09 28.73 8.83
C ASP A 683 -37.42 28.09 8.45
N GLN A 684 -37.56 27.61 7.20
CA GLN A 684 -38.77 26.94 6.73
C GLN A 684 -38.92 25.50 7.25
N VAL A 685 -37.81 24.89 7.70
CA VAL A 685 -37.80 23.48 8.12
C VAL A 685 -37.38 23.28 9.56
N ALA A 686 -36.98 24.33 10.27
CA ALA A 686 -36.46 24.24 11.64
C ALA A 686 -37.43 23.54 12.61
N CYS A 687 -38.74 23.75 12.45
CA CYS A 687 -39.77 23.14 13.30
C CYS A 687 -40.07 21.66 13.01
N ILE A 688 -39.61 21.15 11.86
CA ILE A 688 -39.86 19.77 11.40
C ILE A 688 -38.57 18.97 11.21
N LEU A 689 -37.42 19.58 11.49
CA LEU A 689 -36.12 18.94 11.41
C LEU A 689 -36.03 17.86 12.50
N PRO A 690 -35.49 16.66 12.20
CA PRO A 690 -35.32 15.64 13.22
C PRO A 690 -34.38 16.12 14.33
N SER A 691 -34.64 15.71 15.56
CA SER A 691 -33.92 16.17 16.75
C SER A 691 -32.43 15.81 16.75
N ASP A 692 -32.02 14.82 15.95
CA ASP A 692 -30.61 14.43 15.76
C ASP A 692 -29.88 15.29 14.71
N TYR A 693 -30.56 16.27 14.11
CA TYR A 693 -29.98 17.25 13.21
C TYR A 693 -29.99 18.68 13.81
N THR A 694 -28.95 19.43 13.50
CA THR A 694 -28.75 20.83 13.85
C THR A 694 -28.71 21.68 12.59
N ALA A 695 -28.72 23.01 12.72
CA ALA A 695 -28.50 23.91 11.58
C ALA A 695 -27.20 23.60 10.82
N GLN A 696 -26.15 23.19 11.53
CA GLN A 696 -24.87 22.85 10.91
C GLN A 696 -24.94 21.52 10.15
N THR A 697 -25.57 20.49 10.72
CA THR A 697 -25.67 19.18 10.05
C THR A 697 -26.71 19.18 8.92
N TYR A 698 -27.75 20.04 9.00
CA TYR A 698 -28.70 20.26 7.92
C TYR A 698 -28.03 20.77 6.63
N ARG A 699 -27.02 21.64 6.73
CA ARG A 699 -26.24 22.12 5.56
C ARG A 699 -25.54 21.00 4.79
N HIS A 700 -25.33 19.85 5.43
CA HIS A 700 -24.71 18.67 4.82
C HIS A 700 -25.73 17.68 4.23
N MET A 701 -27.03 17.84 4.52
CA MET A 701 -28.08 17.10 3.83
C MET A 701 -28.15 17.56 2.37
N HIS A 702 -28.42 16.63 1.46
CA HIS A 702 -28.51 16.90 0.03
C HIS A 702 -29.50 15.96 -0.65
N PHE A 703 -29.99 16.37 -1.82
CA PHE A 703 -30.57 15.47 -2.81
C PHE A 703 -29.51 15.08 -3.82
N ASP A 704 -29.49 13.83 -4.29
CA ASP A 704 -28.54 13.43 -5.34
C ASP A 704 -28.81 14.16 -6.67
N ALA A 705 -30.07 14.51 -6.93
CA ALA A 705 -30.53 15.25 -8.09
C ALA A 705 -31.62 16.24 -7.68
N PHE A 706 -31.57 17.48 -8.15
CA PHE A 706 -32.65 18.45 -7.94
C PHE A 706 -32.77 19.43 -9.12
N ALA A 707 -34.00 19.72 -9.54
CA ALA A 707 -34.31 20.81 -10.48
C ALA A 707 -35.78 21.25 -10.42
N TYR A 708 -36.05 22.48 -10.85
CA TYR A 708 -37.40 22.93 -11.17
C TYR A 708 -37.75 22.63 -12.64
N VAL A 709 -38.86 21.92 -12.85
CA VAL A 709 -39.31 21.42 -14.15
C VAL A 709 -40.63 22.06 -14.54
N ASP A 710 -40.67 22.65 -15.74
CA ASP A 710 -41.86 23.27 -16.29
C ASP A 710 -42.68 22.25 -17.09
N LEU A 711 -43.93 22.03 -16.69
CA LEU A 711 -44.86 21.12 -17.35
C LEU A 711 -46.06 21.89 -17.92
N LYS A 712 -46.56 21.44 -19.07
CA LYS A 712 -47.80 21.95 -19.67
C LYS A 712 -48.88 20.88 -19.62
N ILE A 713 -49.88 21.06 -18.77
CA ILE A 713 -50.98 20.10 -18.57
C ILE A 713 -52.30 20.84 -18.76
N ALA A 714 -53.16 20.33 -19.66
CA ALA A 714 -54.45 20.95 -20.00
C ALA A 714 -54.35 22.46 -20.33
N LYS A 715 -53.33 22.85 -21.12
CA LYS A 715 -52.99 24.24 -21.48
C LYS A 715 -52.49 25.14 -20.35
N LYS A 716 -52.52 24.72 -19.08
CA LYS A 716 -51.89 25.43 -17.95
C LYS A 716 -50.42 25.03 -17.81
N LYS A 717 -49.57 25.99 -17.44
CA LYS A 717 -48.15 25.76 -17.10
C LYS A 717 -48.02 25.56 -15.58
N TYR A 718 -47.24 24.57 -15.18
CA TYR A 718 -46.88 24.28 -13.80
C TYR A 718 -45.36 24.24 -13.72
N THR A 719 -44.79 24.78 -12.66
CA THR A 719 -43.36 24.60 -12.34
C THR A 719 -43.30 23.72 -11.10
N LEU A 720 -42.72 22.53 -11.23
CA LEU A 720 -42.62 21.54 -10.17
C LEU A 720 -41.17 21.39 -9.72
N SER A 721 -40.94 21.37 -8.42
CA SER A 721 -39.71 20.92 -7.79
C SER A 721 -39.59 19.39 -7.89
N VAL A 722 -38.52 18.93 -8.53
CA VAL A 722 -38.25 17.50 -8.74
C VAL A 722 -36.93 17.13 -8.08
N ALA A 723 -37.01 16.30 -7.04
CA ALA A 723 -35.88 15.73 -6.33
C ALA A 723 -35.70 14.25 -6.67
N GLY A 724 -34.45 13.79 -6.74
CA GLY A 724 -34.09 12.40 -6.99
C GLY A 724 -33.02 11.91 -6.03
N GLU A 725 -33.14 10.66 -5.59
CA GLU A 725 -32.14 9.96 -4.77
C GLU A 725 -31.87 8.54 -5.23
N TYR A 726 -30.62 8.12 -5.06
CA TYR A 726 -30.20 6.75 -5.26
C TYR A 726 -29.89 6.07 -3.93
N TRP A 727 -30.69 5.08 -3.56
CA TRP A 727 -30.50 4.32 -2.33
C TRP A 727 -29.64 3.08 -2.58
N ASP A 728 -28.34 3.19 -2.29
CA ASP A 728 -27.41 2.05 -2.32
C ASP A 728 -27.73 1.05 -1.17
N ARG A 729 -27.06 -0.11 -1.12
CA ARG A 729 -27.23 -1.14 -0.07
C ARG A 729 -27.13 -0.63 1.37
N GLU A 730 -26.40 0.46 1.56
CA GLU A 730 -26.29 1.17 2.85
C GLU A 730 -27.65 1.68 3.37
N HIS A 731 -28.65 1.80 2.50
CA HIS A 731 -30.00 2.27 2.81
C HIS A 731 -31.00 1.11 2.97
N SER A 732 -30.63 -0.17 2.81
CA SER A 732 -31.59 -1.29 2.88
C SER A 732 -31.75 -1.86 4.27
N SER A 733 -30.67 -2.29 4.92
CA SER A 733 -30.73 -2.85 6.29
C SER A 733 -29.53 -2.44 7.13
N LEU A 734 -29.67 -2.54 8.45
CA LEU A 734 -28.60 -2.25 9.40
C LEU A 734 -27.43 -3.23 9.21
N GLU A 735 -27.71 -4.49 8.88
CA GLU A 735 -26.70 -5.52 8.62
C GLU A 735 -25.86 -5.17 7.38
N GLU A 736 -26.50 -4.78 6.28
CA GLU A 736 -25.80 -4.38 5.05
C GLU A 736 -24.95 -3.13 5.26
N TYR A 737 -25.47 -2.15 6.01
CA TYR A 737 -24.72 -0.96 6.39
C TYR A 737 -23.49 -1.32 7.23
N THR A 738 -23.68 -2.16 8.25
CA THR A 738 -22.61 -2.54 9.18
C THR A 738 -21.53 -3.36 8.48
N ASP A 739 -21.88 -4.35 7.64
CA ASP A 739 -20.89 -5.14 6.89
C ASP A 739 -20.06 -4.28 5.94
N ARG A 740 -20.70 -3.35 5.23
CA ARG A 740 -20.00 -2.45 4.31
C ARG A 740 -19.05 -1.48 5.02
N PHE A 741 -19.41 -1.04 6.23
CA PHE A 741 -18.62 -0.07 6.99
C PHE A 741 -17.79 -0.65 8.13
N ARG A 742 -17.75 -1.98 8.31
CA ARG A 742 -17.01 -2.67 9.38
C ARG A 742 -15.52 -2.30 9.51
N HIS A 743 -14.93 -1.76 8.45
CA HIS A 743 -13.53 -1.33 8.40
C HIS A 743 -13.34 0.19 8.61
N ARG A 744 -14.42 0.94 8.87
CA ARG A 744 -14.37 2.39 9.14
C ARG A 744 -14.79 2.65 10.58
N THR A 745 -14.18 3.63 11.22
CA THR A 745 -14.65 4.11 12.52
C THR A 745 -16.01 4.81 12.34
N PRO A 746 -17.05 4.44 13.11
CA PRO A 746 -18.36 5.12 13.04
C PRO A 746 -18.26 6.57 13.50
N ARG A 747 -19.10 7.45 12.95
CA ARG A 747 -19.09 8.90 13.25
C ARG A 747 -19.75 9.19 14.59
N ASN A 748 -20.86 8.50 14.88
CA ASN A 748 -21.69 8.70 16.07
C ASN A 748 -21.53 7.54 17.07
N GLY A 749 -20.27 7.13 17.30
CA GLY A 749 -19.88 6.11 18.28
C GLY A 749 -20.18 4.66 17.88
N SER A 750 -21.24 4.40 17.10
CA SER A 750 -21.57 3.07 16.58
C SER A 750 -22.15 3.13 15.15
N HIS A 751 -21.94 2.06 14.37
CA HIS A 751 -22.53 1.95 13.03
C HIS A 751 -24.07 1.95 13.06
N ALA A 752 -24.67 1.46 14.15
CA ALA A 752 -26.11 1.50 14.34
C ALA A 752 -26.63 2.94 14.50
N ASN A 753 -25.89 3.80 15.20
CA ASN A 753 -26.25 5.22 15.33
C ASN A 753 -26.07 5.96 14.00
N ASP A 754 -25.00 5.68 13.26
CA ASP A 754 -24.81 6.27 11.93
C ASP A 754 -25.93 5.86 10.96
N TYR A 755 -26.34 4.58 11.00
CA TYR A 755 -27.46 4.07 10.20
C TYR A 755 -28.79 4.73 10.59
N LYS A 756 -29.08 4.85 11.89
CA LYS A 756 -30.28 5.56 12.37
C LYS A 756 -30.28 7.02 11.93
N HIS A 757 -29.13 7.68 11.98
CA HIS A 757 -28.97 9.07 11.52
C HIS A 757 -29.25 9.20 10.01
N LEU A 758 -28.71 8.28 9.19
CA LEU A 758 -29.03 8.21 7.76
C LEU A 758 -30.53 8.04 7.51
N LYS A 759 -31.19 7.12 8.23
CA LYS A 759 -32.64 6.90 8.14
C LYS A 759 -33.48 8.07 8.61
N SER A 760 -33.01 8.81 9.60
CA SER A 760 -33.63 10.07 10.04
C SER A 760 -33.64 11.09 8.89
N SER A 761 -32.53 11.25 8.16
CA SER A 761 -32.47 12.08 6.95
C SER A 761 -33.39 11.59 5.82
N ASP A 762 -33.41 10.29 5.51
CA ASP A 762 -34.28 9.73 4.46
C ASP A 762 -35.76 10.02 4.75
N ASN A 763 -36.18 9.75 5.99
CA ASN A 763 -37.55 10.00 6.45
C ASN A 763 -37.90 11.49 6.39
N PHE A 764 -36.96 12.35 6.78
CA PHE A 764 -37.14 13.79 6.71
C PHE A 764 -37.35 14.28 5.28
N LYS A 765 -36.55 13.81 4.30
CA LYS A 765 -36.72 14.16 2.88
C LYS A 765 -38.06 13.69 2.32
N GLN A 766 -38.51 12.50 2.73
CA GLN A 766 -39.86 12.02 2.40
C GLN A 766 -40.95 12.90 3.02
N ASN A 767 -40.72 13.41 4.24
CA ASN A 767 -41.65 14.33 4.90
C ASN A 767 -41.74 15.68 4.17
N LEU A 768 -40.62 16.24 3.67
CA LEU A 768 -40.60 17.47 2.87
C LEU A 768 -41.54 17.37 1.65
N LYS A 769 -41.59 16.20 1.02
CA LYS A 769 -42.55 15.91 -0.05
C LYS A 769 -43.99 15.87 0.44
N ASN A 770 -44.24 15.20 1.56
CA ASN A 770 -45.60 15.03 2.10
C ASN A 770 -46.25 16.37 2.49
N ILE A 771 -45.45 17.32 2.99
CA ILE A 771 -45.91 18.67 3.36
C ILE A 771 -45.90 19.67 2.20
N GLY A 772 -45.48 19.24 1.00
CA GLY A 772 -45.50 20.06 -0.21
C GLY A 772 -44.35 21.07 -0.35
N LEU A 773 -43.26 20.94 0.41
CA LEU A 773 -42.04 21.72 0.16
C LEU A 773 -41.24 21.17 -1.04
N ILE A 774 -41.47 19.91 -1.41
CA ILE A 774 -41.01 19.28 -2.65
C ILE A 774 -42.22 18.64 -3.34
N ASP A 775 -42.43 18.93 -4.62
CA ASP A 775 -43.60 18.45 -5.37
C ASP A 775 -43.44 16.97 -5.76
N ILE A 776 -42.26 16.61 -6.28
CA ILE A 776 -41.94 15.27 -6.77
C ILE A 776 -40.63 14.79 -6.16
N TYR A 777 -40.63 13.60 -5.55
CA TYR A 777 -39.44 12.99 -4.95
C TYR A 777 -39.31 11.53 -5.38
N ILE A 778 -38.31 11.23 -6.20
CA ILE A 778 -38.09 9.92 -6.85
C ILE A 778 -36.92 9.22 -6.17
N VAL A 779 -37.16 8.02 -5.64
CA VAL A 779 -36.12 7.21 -5.00
C VAL A 779 -35.87 5.98 -5.86
N VAL A 780 -34.65 5.85 -6.38
CA VAL A 780 -34.18 4.68 -7.13
C VAL A 780 -33.32 3.84 -6.20
N ASP A 781 -33.84 2.71 -5.72
CA ASP A 781 -33.05 1.82 -4.88
C ASP A 781 -32.11 0.90 -5.69
N HIS A 782 -31.17 0.27 -4.99
CA HIS A 782 -30.18 -0.64 -5.55
C HIS A 782 -30.75 -1.97 -6.09
N THR A 783 -32.00 -2.32 -5.75
CA THR A 783 -32.66 -3.54 -6.25
C THR A 783 -33.16 -3.37 -7.68
N ILE A 784 -33.40 -2.13 -8.10
CA ILE A 784 -33.79 -1.82 -9.47
C ILE A 784 -32.58 -2.10 -10.38
N LYS A 785 -32.79 -2.96 -11.38
CA LYS A 785 -31.77 -3.21 -12.41
C LYS A 785 -31.57 -1.94 -13.22
N ARG A 786 -30.31 -1.62 -13.54
CA ARG A 786 -29.95 -0.43 -14.34
C ARG A 786 -30.79 -0.29 -15.60
N ASP A 787 -30.97 -1.38 -16.34
CA ASP A 787 -31.75 -1.39 -17.58
C ASP A 787 -33.20 -0.86 -17.38
N ASN A 788 -33.74 -0.96 -16.17
CA ASN A 788 -35.09 -0.54 -15.81
C ASN A 788 -35.17 0.87 -15.16
N TYR A 789 -34.06 1.60 -15.03
CA TYR A 789 -34.05 2.91 -14.35
C TYR A 789 -34.98 3.92 -15.01
N LEU A 790 -34.94 4.04 -16.34
CA LEU A 790 -35.76 5.01 -17.06
C LEU A 790 -37.24 4.70 -16.87
N ASP A 791 -37.65 3.45 -17.07
CA ASP A 791 -39.04 3.02 -16.92
C ASP A 791 -39.55 3.24 -15.49
N PHE A 792 -38.71 2.94 -14.50
CA PHE A 792 -39.03 3.21 -13.10
C PHE A 792 -39.19 4.71 -12.81
N ILE A 793 -38.22 5.54 -13.24
CA ILE A 793 -38.26 7.00 -13.04
C ILE A 793 -39.51 7.60 -13.68
N VAL A 794 -39.83 7.20 -14.92
CA VAL A 794 -41.01 7.67 -15.66
C VAL A 794 -42.29 7.27 -14.94
N SER A 795 -42.42 5.99 -14.59
CA SER A 795 -43.61 5.47 -13.89
C SER A 795 -43.84 6.19 -12.56
N ASN A 796 -42.77 6.33 -11.76
CA ASN A 796 -42.83 6.98 -10.46
C ASN A 796 -43.18 8.47 -10.59
N PHE A 797 -42.57 9.18 -11.54
CA PHE A 797 -42.87 10.58 -11.83
C PHE A 797 -44.34 10.77 -12.25
N GLU A 798 -44.83 9.99 -13.22
CA GLU A 798 -46.21 10.10 -13.70
C GLU A 798 -47.23 9.84 -12.60
N GLN A 799 -46.99 8.84 -11.75
CA GLN A 799 -47.84 8.54 -10.61
C GLN A 799 -47.90 9.72 -9.63
N GLN A 800 -46.76 10.33 -9.32
CA GLN A 800 -46.70 11.48 -8.42
C GLN A 800 -47.37 12.72 -9.00
N VAL A 801 -47.18 13.01 -10.29
CA VAL A 801 -47.86 14.14 -10.96
C VAL A 801 -49.38 13.96 -10.97
N ARG A 802 -49.87 12.74 -11.26
CA ARG A 802 -51.32 12.44 -11.20
C ARG A 802 -51.89 12.70 -9.81
N LYS A 803 -51.17 12.28 -8.77
CA LYS A 803 -51.55 12.51 -7.37
C LYS A 803 -51.52 13.99 -7.00
N PHE A 804 -50.44 14.69 -7.35
CA PHE A 804 -50.23 16.10 -7.00
C PHE A 804 -51.24 17.02 -7.68
N LEU A 805 -51.49 16.84 -8.97
CA LEU A 805 -52.40 17.70 -9.74
C LEU A 805 -53.85 17.19 -9.78
N LYS A 806 -54.14 16.06 -9.12
CA LYS A 806 -55.46 15.40 -9.13
C LYS A 806 -56.00 15.16 -10.54
N VAL A 807 -55.14 14.68 -11.46
CA VAL A 807 -55.50 14.38 -12.85
C VAL A 807 -55.56 12.88 -13.12
N ASN A 808 -56.61 12.43 -13.81
CA ASN A 808 -56.85 10.99 -14.05
C ASN A 808 -55.89 10.38 -15.08
N LYS A 809 -55.36 11.18 -16.02
CA LYS A 809 -54.44 10.71 -17.06
C LYS A 809 -53.33 11.73 -17.28
N TYR A 810 -52.09 11.32 -17.04
CA TYR A 810 -50.88 12.05 -17.40
C TYR A 810 -49.82 11.05 -17.83
N ASN A 811 -49.34 11.19 -19.07
CA ASN A 811 -48.25 10.41 -19.63
C ASN A 811 -47.22 11.38 -20.25
N LEU A 812 -45.93 11.14 -20.00
CA LEU A 812 -44.84 11.86 -20.62
C LEU A 812 -44.80 11.52 -22.12
N ARG A 813 -45.03 12.54 -22.96
CA ARG A 813 -45.17 12.37 -24.42
C ARG A 813 -43.84 12.31 -25.18
N HIS A 814 -42.74 12.63 -24.50
CA HIS A 814 -41.40 12.70 -25.09
C HIS A 814 -40.42 11.94 -24.20
N LEU A 815 -40.49 10.61 -24.27
CA LEU A 815 -39.43 9.79 -23.70
C LEU A 815 -38.22 9.93 -24.62
N PRO A 816 -37.07 10.41 -24.11
CA PRO A 816 -35.87 10.45 -24.93
C PRO A 816 -35.56 9.04 -25.40
N ASN A 817 -35.18 8.88 -26.68
CA ASN A 817 -34.53 7.68 -27.19
C ASN A 817 -33.14 7.56 -26.54
N CYS A 818 -33.09 7.37 -25.21
CA CYS A 818 -31.90 7.01 -24.48
C CYS A 818 -31.65 5.54 -24.81
N ASN A 819 -30.96 5.30 -25.92
CA ASN A 819 -30.58 3.94 -26.25
C ASN A 819 -29.62 3.48 -25.16
N TRP A 820 -29.98 2.47 -24.37
CA TRP A 820 -29.04 1.84 -23.42
C TRP A 820 -27.73 1.41 -24.12
N ARG A 821 -27.75 1.29 -25.45
CA ARG A 821 -26.56 1.16 -26.31
C ARG A 821 -25.56 2.30 -26.16
N ASP A 822 -25.96 3.54 -25.91
CA ASP A 822 -25.06 4.71 -25.78
C ASP A 822 -24.32 4.66 -24.44
N LEU A 823 -25.00 4.30 -23.34
CA LEU A 823 -24.35 4.05 -22.04
C LEU A 823 -23.48 2.78 -22.05
N LYS A 824 -23.89 1.71 -22.77
CA LYS A 824 -23.05 0.52 -23.02
C LYS A 824 -21.85 0.83 -23.91
N GLN A 825 -21.98 1.74 -24.88
CA GLN A 825 -20.87 2.23 -25.71
C GLN A 825 -19.91 3.07 -24.86
N ILE A 826 -20.39 3.88 -23.92
CA ILE A 826 -19.54 4.60 -22.96
C ILE A 826 -18.81 3.61 -22.02
N ASP A 827 -19.45 2.53 -21.55
CA ASP A 827 -18.77 1.47 -20.77
C ASP A 827 -17.76 0.66 -21.61
N LYS A 828 -18.04 0.45 -22.90
CA LYS A 828 -17.13 -0.22 -23.87
C LYS A 828 -15.97 0.70 -24.29
N LEU A 829 -16.23 1.99 -24.45
CA LEU A 829 -15.24 3.05 -24.64
C LEU A 829 -14.40 3.22 -23.38
N ARG A 830 -14.96 3.11 -22.17
CA ARG A 830 -14.22 3.14 -20.90
C ARG A 830 -13.27 1.96 -20.74
N ARG A 831 -13.66 0.74 -21.15
CA ARG A 831 -12.68 -0.36 -21.24
C ARG A 831 -11.54 0.07 -22.16
N THR A 832 -11.86 0.56 -23.35
CA THR A 832 -10.88 0.89 -24.38
C THR A 832 -9.98 2.09 -24.01
N PHE A 833 -10.53 3.21 -23.54
CA PHE A 833 -9.84 4.42 -23.10
C PHE A 833 -9.16 4.24 -21.74
N GLY A 834 -9.74 3.48 -20.81
CA GLY A 834 -9.08 3.09 -19.57
C GLY A 834 -7.86 2.19 -19.81
N TYR A 835 -7.86 1.41 -20.91
CA TYR A 835 -6.65 0.73 -21.38
C TYR A 835 -5.67 1.68 -22.06
N ILE A 836 -6.14 2.66 -22.84
CA ILE A 836 -5.30 3.65 -23.53
C ILE A 836 -4.63 4.65 -22.57
N LEU A 837 -5.35 5.19 -21.56
CA LEU A 837 -4.79 6.06 -20.52
C LEU A 837 -3.96 5.32 -19.46
N ARG A 838 -4.00 3.99 -19.44
CA ARG A 838 -3.06 3.15 -18.68
C ARG A 838 -1.90 2.65 -19.54
N PHE A 839 -1.92 2.98 -20.83
CA PHE A 839 -0.95 2.60 -21.84
C PHE A 839 -0.06 3.80 -22.20
N ILE A 840 -0.67 4.99 -22.36
CA ILE A 840 -0.05 6.31 -22.18
C ILE A 840 0.33 6.45 -20.72
#